data_AF-A0AAW0MVF2-F1
#
_entry.id   AF-A0AAW0MVF2-F1
#
_cell.length_a   1.000
_cell.length_b   1.000
_cell.length_c   1.000
_cell.angle_alpha   90.00
_cell.angle_beta   90.00
_cell.angle_gamma   90.00
#
_symmetry.space_group_name_H-M   'P 1'
#
loop_
_entity.id
_entity.type
_entity.pdbx_description
1 polymer ?
#
loop_
_entity_poly.entity_id
_entity_poly.type
_entity_poly.pdbx_seq_one_letter_code
_entity_poly.pdbx_strand_id
1 'polypeptide(L)'
;MTNRKDALLGVWAYVLLSFLPQGSLSLELTADVELTQSVLVAGNVTLAVSYSGVTNPVITWRKGLQTVVTWHMNATPPDIDPSMSSVLSVSPSGSLVFKNVTLDYTSSYNVEITKSGHSTAVLNFTLTVYEKFEKVTLSSQPDLAVEGSETFSLQYTMARGKSLVIKAPTRTDKGLYTLTLTNPFSSAFVNTYIVVLYGPDEPVLTLTPDQPFYVSGTSLLLSCKAEGFPNTTVTWMFNGQPLKNTNEGVLNLTNIQTSQDGVYICSVVNEQTNTTRQKNVTVKVYEKPKGSPVCSVRSLANMNLQYECSWPGGTPAAQVSFSGLSNSSKASEHLSVNVTATNSLSGTTVSCTAYHPVHNGTCNVTASPPVPFMPTLAFGVNSEGKIQVTISCLSAAMPASVVSWLKGTEAVSNGPGYSINSTHLTLQDYNISTFLRYNYTCSCRNPLGVQQRQIHLQVHSKSPSPLCRSSRHLRFQPVHKPRGTVVTLTWEVPPTSVVTVIPKARLAQGEPSKVLQAGPGEGLSGSAIAGIAAGIPGGILLLLYRSAHLPLGTPKTMTGLKSKAELASNNIRMAGGLNNYNPDYNRLHQAPSERSMDLPMFVPPPPGALFDAGRTPGLHSASGCDLRGSSNPQHFSASFFSWAAIASLMMYSFMGGGLFCAIVGNILLVVSTATDYWMQYRLSGSFAHQGLWRYCMSGKCYMQTDSIAYWNATRAFMILSAMSCFAGIIAGILSFAHFSAFERFNRSFAAGIMFFVSTLFVLLAMAIYTGVTVNFLGKRFGDWRFSWSYILGWVALLMTFFAGIFYMCAYRMHECRRVAGPR
;
A
#
# COMPACT_ATOMS: atom_id res chain seq x y z
N MET A 1 -21.05 -56.42 9.48
CA MET A 1 -20.10 -57.39 10.08
C MET A 1 -19.93 -56.94 11.52
N THR A 2 -20.31 -57.69 12.56
CA THR A 2 -20.35 -59.14 12.77
C THR A 2 -21.44 -59.43 13.81
N ASN A 3 -22.43 -60.23 13.43
CA ASN A 3 -23.41 -60.78 14.36
C ASN A 3 -23.37 -62.30 14.18
N ARG A 4 -22.66 -62.98 15.08
CA ARG A 4 -22.67 -64.44 15.30
C ARG A 4 -21.80 -64.72 16.52
N LYS A 5 -22.43 -64.90 17.69
CA LYS A 5 -21.95 -65.78 18.77
C LYS A 5 -22.89 -65.97 19.97
N ASP A 6 -24.21 -65.78 19.83
CA ASP A 6 -25.18 -66.09 20.90
C ASP A 6 -26.00 -67.35 20.60
N ALA A 7 -25.31 -68.44 20.31
CA ALA A 7 -25.92 -69.76 20.18
C ALA A 7 -24.90 -70.83 20.59
N LEU A 8 -24.51 -70.88 21.89
CA LEU A 8 -23.78 -72.02 22.49
C LEU A 8 -23.58 -71.92 24.02
N LEU A 9 -24.42 -71.21 24.77
CA LEU A 9 -24.36 -71.15 26.25
C LEU A 9 -25.65 -71.62 26.96
N GLY A 10 -26.61 -72.18 26.22
CA GLY A 10 -27.93 -72.56 26.74
C GLY A 10 -28.12 -74.03 27.15
N VAL A 11 -27.09 -74.89 27.12
CA VAL A 11 -27.29 -76.35 27.28
C VAL A 11 -26.39 -77.01 28.35
N TRP A 12 -25.53 -76.24 29.04
CA TRP A 12 -24.65 -76.78 30.10
C TRP A 12 -25.01 -76.39 31.55
N ALA A 13 -26.17 -75.77 31.78
CA ALA A 13 -26.60 -75.33 33.11
C ALA A 13 -27.79 -76.12 33.70
N TYR A 14 -28.12 -77.29 33.13
CA TYR A 14 -29.30 -78.07 33.54
C TYR A 14 -29.00 -79.42 34.22
N VAL A 15 -27.73 -79.78 34.49
CA VAL A 15 -27.36 -81.11 35.03
C VAL A 15 -26.44 -81.06 36.27
N LEU A 16 -26.28 -79.90 36.93
CA LEU A 16 -25.37 -79.79 38.09
C LEU A 16 -25.93 -78.97 39.26
N LEU A 17 -27.22 -79.17 39.57
CA LEU A 17 -27.82 -78.71 40.83
C LEU A 17 -28.87 -79.67 41.42
N SER A 18 -28.91 -80.92 40.95
CA SER A 18 -29.58 -82.02 41.63
C SER A 18 -28.55 -82.72 42.52
N PHE A 19 -28.25 -82.16 43.70
CA PHE A 19 -27.76 -82.83 44.92
C PHE A 19 -27.27 -81.74 45.90
N LEU A 20 -28.20 -81.14 46.65
CA LEU A 20 -27.88 -80.48 47.93
C LEU A 20 -28.88 -80.96 48.99
N PRO A 21 -28.42 -81.20 50.22
CA PRO A 21 -29.22 -81.80 51.29
C PRO A 21 -30.31 -80.82 51.75
N GLN A 22 -31.47 -81.37 52.13
CA GLN A 22 -32.49 -80.63 52.86
C GLN A 22 -31.91 -80.12 54.18
N GLY A 23 -31.94 -78.80 54.39
CA GLY A 23 -31.74 -78.20 55.72
C GLY A 23 -30.92 -76.91 55.76
N SER A 24 -31.40 -75.82 55.15
CA SER A 24 -31.12 -74.43 55.57
C SER A 24 -32.06 -73.48 54.81
N LEU A 25 -33.06 -72.92 55.47
CA LEU A 25 -33.88 -71.84 54.90
C LEU A 25 -33.06 -70.54 54.91
N SER A 26 -32.38 -70.22 53.80
CA SER A 26 -31.75 -68.90 53.64
C SER A 26 -32.84 -67.85 53.39
N LEU A 27 -32.80 -66.74 54.14
CA LEU A 27 -33.68 -65.58 53.92
C LEU A 27 -33.40 -65.01 52.52
N GLU A 28 -34.41 -64.99 51.65
CA GLU A 28 -34.36 -64.33 50.34
C GLU A 28 -35.24 -63.08 50.37
N LEU A 29 -34.70 -61.95 49.91
CA LEU A 29 -35.39 -60.67 49.78
C LEU A 29 -35.24 -60.18 48.35
N THR A 30 -36.37 -59.98 47.68
CA THR A 30 -36.47 -59.60 46.27
C THR A 30 -37.28 -58.32 46.10
N ALA A 31 -36.85 -57.47 45.16
CA ALA A 31 -37.60 -56.29 44.76
C ALA A 31 -38.64 -56.68 43.71
N ASP A 32 -39.90 -56.31 43.93
CA ASP A 32 -41.01 -56.57 42.99
C ASP A 32 -41.17 -55.45 41.95
N VAL A 33 -40.41 -54.36 42.11
CA VAL A 33 -40.34 -53.21 41.22
C VAL A 33 -38.89 -52.84 40.95
N GLU A 34 -38.65 -52.02 39.93
CA GLU A 34 -37.30 -51.50 39.66
C GLU A 34 -36.74 -50.77 40.89
N LEU A 35 -35.44 -50.96 41.16
CA LEU A 35 -34.77 -50.34 42.30
C LEU A 35 -34.74 -48.81 42.22
N THR A 36 -34.93 -48.24 41.02
CA THR A 36 -35.08 -46.80 40.81
C THR A 36 -36.52 -46.47 40.47
N GLN A 37 -37.22 -45.77 41.36
CA GLN A 37 -38.59 -45.33 41.16
C GLN A 37 -38.65 -43.82 40.92
N SER A 38 -39.56 -43.41 40.05
CA SER A 38 -39.84 -42.02 39.77
C SER A 38 -41.32 -41.72 39.93
N VAL A 39 -41.66 -40.54 40.43
CA VAL A 39 -43.05 -40.14 40.67
C VAL A 39 -43.19 -38.63 40.55
N LEU A 40 -44.35 -38.13 40.13
CA LEU A 40 -44.66 -36.70 40.16
C LEU A 40 -45.01 -36.24 41.59
N VAL A 41 -44.79 -34.97 41.90
CA VAL A 41 -45.31 -34.33 43.13
C VAL A 41 -46.82 -34.58 43.22
N ALA A 42 -47.29 -34.85 44.44
CA ALA A 42 -48.66 -35.28 44.77
C ALA A 42 -49.06 -36.66 44.22
N GLY A 43 -48.14 -37.39 43.57
CA GLY A 43 -48.34 -38.77 43.15
C GLY A 43 -48.18 -39.77 44.29
N ASN A 44 -48.53 -41.01 43.99
CA ASN A 44 -48.38 -42.15 44.89
C ASN A 44 -47.42 -43.16 44.26
N VAL A 45 -46.52 -43.76 45.06
CA VAL A 45 -45.56 -44.76 44.60
C VAL A 45 -45.29 -45.78 45.70
N THR A 46 -45.05 -47.03 45.32
CA THR A 46 -44.79 -48.12 46.26
C THR A 46 -43.44 -48.75 45.95
N LEU A 47 -42.58 -48.82 46.96
CA LEU A 47 -41.35 -49.61 46.93
C LEU A 47 -41.69 -51.03 47.33
N ALA A 48 -42.06 -51.83 46.35
CA ALA A 48 -42.58 -53.18 46.55
C ALA A 48 -41.45 -54.20 46.77
N VAL A 49 -41.60 -55.00 47.81
CA VAL A 49 -40.68 -56.07 48.18
C VAL A 49 -41.42 -57.33 48.55
N SER A 50 -40.81 -58.45 48.20
CA SER A 50 -41.21 -59.80 48.57
C SER A 50 -40.07 -60.49 49.28
N TYR A 51 -40.39 -61.36 50.24
CA TYR A 51 -39.38 -62.13 50.95
C TYR A 51 -39.89 -63.54 51.24
N SER A 52 -38.96 -64.49 51.24
CA SER A 52 -39.24 -65.89 51.51
C SER A 52 -38.22 -66.47 52.49
N GLY A 53 -38.50 -67.67 53.01
CA GLY A 53 -37.57 -68.35 53.93
C GLY A 53 -37.68 -67.93 55.41
N VAL A 54 -38.55 -66.97 55.76
CA VAL A 54 -38.74 -66.49 57.14
C VAL A 54 -40.22 -66.27 57.48
N THR A 55 -40.64 -66.82 58.62
CA THR A 55 -41.92 -66.53 59.27
C THR A 55 -41.73 -65.41 60.31
N ASN A 56 -42.59 -64.40 60.29
CA ASN A 56 -42.64 -63.25 61.21
C ASN A 56 -41.32 -62.42 61.32
N PRO A 57 -40.80 -61.84 60.22
CA PRO A 57 -39.63 -60.97 60.30
C PRO A 57 -39.93 -59.58 60.87
N VAL A 58 -38.86 -58.86 61.23
CA VAL A 58 -38.87 -57.42 61.47
C VAL A 58 -38.40 -56.69 60.22
N ILE A 59 -39.23 -55.80 59.70
CA ILE A 59 -38.96 -55.03 58.49
C ILE A 59 -38.64 -53.60 58.91
N THR A 60 -37.46 -53.12 58.53
CA THR A 60 -37.01 -51.76 58.84
C THR A 60 -36.71 -51.01 57.55
N TRP A 61 -37.43 -49.91 57.31
CA TRP A 61 -37.13 -48.98 56.23
C TRP A 61 -36.36 -47.79 56.79
N ARG A 62 -35.27 -47.39 56.11
CA ARG A 62 -34.54 -46.16 56.43
C ARG A 62 -34.42 -45.27 55.19
N LYS A 63 -34.44 -43.96 55.42
CA LYS A 63 -34.13 -42.91 54.45
C LYS A 63 -32.74 -42.39 54.78
N GLY A 64 -31.72 -42.80 54.02
CA GLY A 64 -30.33 -42.59 54.41
C GLY A 64 -30.01 -43.25 55.76
N LEU A 65 -29.72 -42.45 56.80
CA LEU A 65 -29.43 -42.94 58.15
C LEU A 65 -30.65 -42.94 59.09
N GLN A 66 -31.74 -42.26 58.72
CA GLN A 66 -32.94 -42.13 59.55
C GLN A 66 -33.87 -43.32 59.31
N THR A 67 -34.17 -44.08 60.37
CA THR A 67 -35.22 -45.11 60.30
C THR A 67 -36.58 -44.43 60.16
N VAL A 68 -37.30 -44.73 59.07
CA VAL A 68 -38.60 -44.11 58.76
C VAL A 68 -39.77 -45.03 59.08
N VAL A 69 -39.55 -46.35 59.05
CA VAL A 69 -40.54 -47.35 59.50
C VAL A 69 -39.84 -48.53 60.15
N THR A 70 -40.38 -49.01 61.27
CA THR A 70 -40.08 -50.32 61.81
C THR A 70 -41.38 -51.09 62.00
N TRP A 71 -41.47 -52.27 61.41
CA TRP A 71 -42.66 -53.11 61.51
C TRP A 71 -42.32 -54.52 61.94
N HIS A 72 -42.89 -54.91 63.08
CA HIS A 72 -42.94 -56.29 63.53
C HIS A 72 -44.23 -56.89 63.00
N MET A 73 -44.15 -57.93 62.16
CA MET A 73 -45.33 -58.59 61.55
C MET A 73 -46.42 -59.01 62.56
N ASN A 74 -46.07 -59.18 63.84
CA ASN A 74 -46.99 -59.55 64.92
C ASN A 74 -47.67 -58.35 65.61
N ALA A 75 -47.28 -57.11 65.30
CA ALA A 75 -47.80 -55.88 65.89
C ALA A 75 -48.46 -55.01 64.81
N THR A 76 -49.73 -54.64 65.03
CA THR A 76 -50.45 -53.65 64.21
C THR A 76 -50.88 -52.51 65.12
N PRO A 77 -50.70 -51.22 64.74
CA PRO A 77 -50.10 -50.72 63.49
C PRO A 77 -48.55 -50.73 63.46
N PRO A 78 -47.92 -50.62 62.27
CA PRO A 78 -46.47 -50.39 62.13
C PRO A 78 -46.02 -49.08 62.77
N ASP A 79 -44.79 -49.04 63.30
CA ASP A 79 -44.19 -47.83 63.86
C ASP A 79 -43.58 -46.98 62.73
N ILE A 80 -44.21 -45.85 62.43
CA ILE A 80 -43.80 -44.93 61.36
C ILE A 80 -43.35 -43.64 62.02
N ASP A 81 -42.22 -43.09 61.56
CA ASP A 81 -41.71 -41.81 62.05
C ASP A 81 -42.85 -40.75 62.01
N PRO A 82 -43.20 -40.14 63.16
CA PRO A 82 -44.30 -39.19 63.25
C PRO A 82 -44.21 -38.04 62.23
N SER A 83 -42.99 -37.62 61.89
CA SER A 83 -42.72 -36.54 60.94
C SER A 83 -43.07 -36.90 59.48
N MET A 84 -43.18 -38.19 59.17
CA MET A 84 -43.44 -38.69 57.81
C MET A 84 -44.76 -39.48 57.71
N SER A 85 -45.47 -39.65 58.82
CA SER A 85 -46.71 -40.42 58.95
C SER A 85 -47.86 -39.97 58.04
N SER A 86 -47.87 -38.71 57.59
CA SER A 86 -48.87 -38.19 56.66
C SER A 86 -48.63 -38.58 55.19
N VAL A 87 -47.41 -39.00 54.85
CA VAL A 87 -46.99 -39.34 53.48
C VAL A 87 -46.66 -40.83 53.35
N LEU A 88 -46.13 -41.46 54.40
CA LEU A 88 -45.72 -42.86 54.38
C LEU A 88 -46.79 -43.78 54.99
N SER A 89 -46.95 -44.94 54.37
CA SER A 89 -47.72 -46.06 54.92
C SER A 89 -47.05 -47.38 54.53
N VAL A 90 -47.33 -48.46 55.25
CA VAL A 90 -46.76 -49.79 54.95
C VAL A 90 -47.87 -50.73 54.50
N SER A 91 -47.63 -51.47 53.42
CA SER A 91 -48.57 -52.49 52.94
C SER A 91 -48.49 -53.75 53.83
N PRO A 92 -49.52 -54.62 53.79
CA PRO A 92 -49.47 -55.90 54.51
C PRO A 92 -48.31 -56.83 54.08
N SER A 93 -47.71 -56.61 52.91
CA SER A 93 -46.51 -57.32 52.43
C SER A 93 -45.20 -56.75 52.97
N GLY A 94 -45.21 -55.64 53.72
CA GLY A 94 -44.01 -54.96 54.22
C GLY A 94 -43.41 -53.94 53.24
N SER A 95 -44.09 -53.67 52.13
CA SER A 95 -43.67 -52.67 51.14
C SER A 95 -43.97 -51.25 51.61
N LEU A 96 -43.08 -50.30 51.27
CA LEU A 96 -43.24 -48.90 51.66
C LEU A 96 -44.06 -48.13 50.62
N VAL A 97 -45.18 -47.55 51.04
CA VAL A 97 -46.14 -46.84 50.19
C VAL A 97 -46.08 -45.35 50.50
N PHE A 98 -45.78 -44.54 49.48
CA PHE A 98 -45.80 -43.08 49.53
C PHE A 98 -47.13 -42.57 48.96
N LYS A 99 -47.79 -41.66 49.67
CA LYS A 99 -49.03 -41.00 49.26
C LYS A 99 -48.86 -39.49 49.26
N ASN A 100 -49.29 -38.83 48.19
CA ASN A 100 -49.20 -37.37 48.04
C ASN A 100 -47.78 -36.84 48.31
N VAL A 101 -46.79 -37.43 47.63
CA VAL A 101 -45.37 -37.20 47.91
C VAL A 101 -44.90 -35.79 47.48
N THR A 102 -43.99 -35.18 48.25
CA THR A 102 -43.37 -33.88 47.95
C THR A 102 -41.91 -34.03 47.49
N LEU A 103 -41.31 -32.95 46.94
CA LEU A 103 -39.94 -32.98 46.40
C LEU A 103 -38.87 -33.43 47.41
N ASP A 104 -39.10 -33.22 48.72
CA ASP A 104 -38.15 -33.51 49.79
C ASP A 104 -38.05 -35.01 50.16
N TYR A 105 -38.91 -35.84 49.58
CA TYR A 105 -38.84 -37.30 49.71
C TYR A 105 -37.92 -37.96 48.68
N THR A 106 -37.31 -37.18 47.78
CA THR A 106 -36.26 -37.68 46.89
C THR A 106 -35.05 -38.15 47.69
N SER A 107 -34.78 -39.45 47.73
CA SER A 107 -33.71 -40.04 48.54
C SER A 107 -33.43 -41.52 48.19
N SER A 108 -32.40 -42.07 48.83
CA SER A 108 -32.13 -43.51 48.86
C SER A 108 -32.81 -44.12 50.08
N TYR A 109 -33.69 -45.09 49.85
CA TYR A 109 -34.40 -45.83 50.88
C TYR A 109 -33.86 -47.25 50.95
N ASN A 110 -33.39 -47.69 52.09
CA ASN A 110 -32.98 -49.08 52.29
C ASN A 110 -34.01 -49.82 53.13
N VAL A 111 -34.28 -51.07 52.77
CA VAL A 111 -35.09 -51.98 53.55
C VAL A 111 -34.21 -53.09 54.08
N GLU A 112 -34.29 -53.30 55.38
CA GLU A 112 -33.55 -54.30 56.13
C GLU A 112 -34.56 -55.26 56.76
N ILE A 113 -34.45 -56.55 56.43
CA ILE A 113 -35.28 -57.60 56.99
C ILE A 113 -34.43 -58.44 57.93
N THR A 114 -34.87 -58.55 59.18
CA THR A 114 -34.15 -59.26 60.24
C THR A 114 -35.05 -60.31 60.91
N LYS A 115 -34.45 -61.44 61.31
CA LYS A 115 -35.09 -62.49 62.13
C LYS A 115 -34.13 -62.87 63.26
N SER A 116 -34.67 -63.13 64.45
CA SER A 116 -33.90 -63.59 65.61
C SER A 116 -33.11 -64.87 65.27
N GLY A 117 -31.79 -64.76 65.15
CA GLY A 117 -30.88 -65.87 64.90
C GLY A 117 -30.57 -66.20 63.43
N HIS A 118 -30.91 -65.34 62.46
CA HIS A 118 -30.58 -65.52 61.03
C HIS A 118 -29.86 -64.30 60.43
N SER A 119 -29.29 -64.45 59.23
CA SER A 119 -28.66 -63.36 58.46
C SER A 119 -29.66 -62.29 58.04
N THR A 120 -29.24 -61.02 58.05
CA THR A 120 -30.02 -59.87 57.60
C THR A 120 -29.98 -59.74 56.08
N ALA A 121 -31.10 -59.50 55.43
CA ALA A 121 -31.17 -59.18 54.00
C ALA A 121 -31.49 -57.69 53.80
N VAL A 122 -30.82 -57.05 52.84
CA VAL A 122 -30.95 -55.61 52.58
C VAL A 122 -31.17 -55.34 51.09
N LEU A 123 -32.11 -54.46 50.77
CA LEU A 123 -32.30 -53.88 49.43
C LEU A 123 -32.28 -52.36 49.49
N ASN A 124 -31.75 -51.73 48.44
CA ASN A 124 -31.67 -50.28 48.32
C ASN A 124 -32.51 -49.81 47.13
N PHE A 125 -33.44 -48.92 47.39
CA PHE A 125 -34.25 -48.22 46.41
C PHE A 125 -33.83 -46.76 46.30
N THR A 126 -33.90 -46.18 45.11
CA THR A 126 -33.77 -44.74 44.90
C THR A 126 -35.11 -44.19 44.43
N LEU A 127 -35.69 -43.28 45.21
CA LEU A 127 -36.91 -42.57 44.83
C LEU A 127 -36.54 -41.17 44.36
N THR A 128 -36.94 -40.81 43.14
CA THR A 128 -36.82 -39.43 42.63
C THR A 128 -38.19 -38.83 42.36
N VAL A 129 -38.50 -37.73 43.04
CA VAL A 129 -39.76 -37.00 42.88
C VAL A 129 -39.55 -35.85 41.91
N TYR A 130 -40.39 -35.75 40.89
CA TYR A 130 -40.31 -34.74 39.83
C TYR A 130 -41.49 -33.77 39.89
N GLU A 131 -41.26 -32.52 39.55
CA GLU A 131 -42.34 -31.57 39.25
C GLU A 131 -42.67 -31.58 37.76
N LYS A 132 -43.92 -31.35 37.39
CA LYS A 132 -44.32 -31.22 36.00
C LYS A 132 -43.99 -29.80 35.50
N PHE A 133 -43.48 -29.68 34.29
CA PHE A 133 -43.19 -28.37 33.71
C PHE A 133 -44.47 -27.67 33.23
N GLU A 134 -44.90 -26.62 33.93
CA GLU A 134 -46.04 -25.78 33.54
C GLU A 134 -45.64 -24.29 33.51
N LYS A 135 -45.89 -23.60 32.39
CA LYS A 135 -45.61 -22.16 32.18
C LYS A 135 -44.17 -21.71 32.46
N VAL A 136 -43.18 -22.42 31.91
CA VAL A 136 -41.77 -22.01 31.97
C VAL A 136 -41.57 -20.74 31.14
N THR A 137 -40.99 -19.69 31.75
CA THR A 137 -40.61 -18.44 31.06
C THR A 137 -39.13 -18.15 31.27
N LEU A 138 -38.51 -17.41 30.34
CA LEU A 138 -37.13 -16.95 30.45
C LEU A 138 -37.11 -15.45 30.72
N SER A 139 -36.33 -15.05 31.72
CA SER A 139 -36.07 -13.66 32.08
C SER A 139 -34.57 -13.38 32.01
N SER A 140 -34.19 -12.23 31.46
CA SER A 140 -32.80 -11.77 31.43
C SER A 140 -32.55 -10.75 32.54
N GLN A 141 -31.33 -10.74 33.06
CA GLN A 141 -30.86 -9.72 33.99
C GLN A 141 -29.39 -9.38 33.67
N PRO A 142 -29.08 -8.14 33.25
CA PRO A 142 -30.01 -7.04 32.89
C PRO A 142 -30.86 -7.35 31.64
N ASP A 143 -31.85 -6.51 31.32
CA ASP A 143 -32.78 -6.72 30.19
C ASP A 143 -32.04 -6.87 28.84
N LEU A 144 -31.01 -6.04 28.63
CA LEU A 144 -30.17 -6.04 27.43
C LEU A 144 -28.72 -6.37 27.80
N ALA A 145 -28.10 -7.27 27.04
CA ALA A 145 -26.68 -7.56 27.19
C ALA A 145 -25.84 -6.44 26.55
N VAL A 146 -24.79 -5.99 27.23
CA VAL A 146 -23.82 -5.02 26.71
C VAL A 146 -22.44 -5.69 26.65
N GLU A 147 -21.74 -5.53 25.53
CA GLU A 147 -20.40 -6.10 25.33
C GLU A 147 -19.42 -5.59 26.38
N GLY A 148 -18.70 -6.51 27.03
CA GLY A 148 -17.72 -6.20 28.09
C GLY A 148 -18.31 -5.88 29.46
N SER A 149 -19.63 -5.93 29.65
CA SER A 149 -20.26 -5.83 30.98
C SER A 149 -19.86 -7.02 31.87
N GLU A 150 -19.92 -6.88 33.20
CA GLU A 150 -19.43 -7.94 34.11
C GLU A 150 -20.15 -9.27 33.91
N THR A 151 -21.49 -9.24 33.93
CA THR A 151 -22.33 -10.43 33.79
C THR A 151 -23.65 -10.13 33.10
N PHE A 152 -24.13 -11.10 32.33
CA PHE A 152 -25.48 -11.19 31.81
C PHE A 152 -26.05 -12.56 32.18
N SER A 153 -27.23 -12.60 32.80
CA SER A 153 -27.83 -13.85 33.26
C SER A 153 -29.20 -14.09 32.62
N LEU A 154 -29.46 -15.35 32.29
CA LEU A 154 -30.74 -15.86 31.84
C LEU A 154 -31.28 -16.84 32.89
N GLN A 155 -32.46 -16.55 33.42
CA GLN A 155 -33.10 -17.32 34.49
C GLN A 155 -34.48 -17.79 34.04
N TYR A 156 -34.87 -19.00 34.48
CA TYR A 156 -36.19 -19.54 34.21
C TYR A 156 -37.03 -19.72 35.47
N THR A 157 -38.36 -19.57 35.33
CA THR A 157 -39.32 -19.56 36.44
C THR A 157 -39.68 -20.96 36.94
N MET A 158 -38.99 -21.48 37.96
CA MET A 158 -39.25 -22.78 38.63
C MET A 158 -38.81 -22.77 40.11
N ALA A 159 -39.32 -23.69 40.94
CA ALA A 159 -39.04 -23.75 42.40
C ALA A 159 -37.56 -23.95 42.74
N ARG A 160 -36.80 -24.63 41.88
CA ARG A 160 -35.32 -24.75 41.92
C ARG A 160 -34.70 -24.30 40.60
N GLY A 161 -35.15 -23.15 40.08
CA GLY A 161 -34.64 -22.57 38.84
C GLY A 161 -33.12 -22.40 38.87
N LYS A 162 -32.45 -22.80 37.77
CA LYS A 162 -31.02 -22.54 37.55
C LYS A 162 -30.86 -21.39 36.57
N SER A 163 -29.74 -20.67 36.68
CA SER A 163 -29.42 -19.56 35.77
C SER A 163 -28.27 -19.93 34.84
N LEU A 164 -28.37 -19.54 33.57
CA LEU A 164 -27.21 -19.43 32.67
C LEU A 164 -26.57 -18.06 32.90
N VAL A 165 -25.28 -18.02 33.24
CA VAL A 165 -24.53 -16.77 33.45
C VAL A 165 -23.44 -16.67 32.40
N ILE A 166 -23.51 -15.61 31.58
CA ILE A 166 -22.49 -15.22 30.62
C ILE A 166 -21.65 -14.13 31.28
N LYS A 167 -20.36 -14.41 31.51
CA LYS A 167 -19.40 -13.44 32.05
C LYS A 167 -18.75 -12.69 30.91
N ALA A 168 -18.59 -11.38 31.03
CA ALA A 168 -18.01 -10.54 29.99
C ALA A 168 -18.63 -10.81 28.60
N PRO A 169 -19.94 -10.55 28.40
CA PRO A 169 -20.61 -10.83 27.13
C PRO A 169 -19.88 -10.19 25.96
N THR A 170 -19.90 -10.87 24.83
CA THR A 170 -19.28 -10.45 23.56
C THR A 170 -20.35 -10.38 22.48
N ARG A 171 -20.12 -9.63 21.40
CA ARG A 171 -21.07 -9.56 20.27
C ARG A 171 -21.36 -10.93 19.61
N THR A 172 -20.51 -11.93 19.85
CA THR A 172 -20.72 -13.32 19.40
C THR A 172 -21.70 -14.11 20.26
N ASP A 173 -22.03 -13.65 21.47
CA ASP A 173 -23.03 -14.27 22.33
C ASP A 173 -24.47 -13.95 21.87
N LYS A 174 -24.63 -13.14 20.82
CA LYS A 174 -25.91 -12.92 20.14
C LYS A 174 -26.41 -14.21 19.49
N GLY A 175 -27.66 -14.57 19.75
CA GLY A 175 -28.26 -15.73 19.10
C GLY A 175 -29.56 -16.20 19.73
N LEU A 176 -30.08 -17.31 19.21
CA LEU A 176 -31.23 -18.00 19.78
C LEU A 176 -30.76 -18.95 20.87
N TYR A 177 -31.16 -18.67 22.11
CA TYR A 177 -30.91 -19.52 23.26
C TYR A 177 -32.14 -20.39 23.49
N THR A 178 -31.92 -21.70 23.61
CA THR A 178 -32.95 -22.68 23.86
C THR A 178 -32.74 -23.31 25.22
N LEU A 179 -33.74 -23.17 26.10
CA LEU A 179 -33.85 -23.92 27.34
C LEU A 179 -34.66 -25.18 27.08
N THR A 180 -34.03 -26.33 27.29
CA THR A 180 -34.67 -27.65 27.26
C THR A 180 -34.70 -28.22 28.66
N LEU A 181 -35.89 -28.46 29.19
CA LEU A 181 -36.12 -29.14 30.45
C LEU A 181 -36.73 -30.51 30.16
N THR A 182 -36.14 -31.56 30.72
CA THR A 182 -36.62 -32.94 30.57
C THR A 182 -36.66 -33.65 31.91
N ASN A 183 -37.74 -34.38 32.15
CA ASN A 183 -37.85 -35.35 33.22
C ASN A 183 -38.61 -36.60 32.70
N PRO A 184 -38.70 -37.70 33.46
CA PRO A 184 -39.38 -38.92 33.01
C PRO A 184 -40.86 -38.76 32.64
N PHE A 185 -41.50 -37.65 33.05
CA PHE A 185 -42.94 -37.43 32.94
C PHE A 185 -43.34 -36.28 32.00
N SER A 186 -42.43 -35.38 31.67
CA SER A 186 -42.70 -34.15 30.93
C SER A 186 -41.43 -33.55 30.32
N SER A 187 -41.61 -32.76 29.26
CA SER A 187 -40.57 -31.95 28.64
C SER A 187 -41.11 -30.55 28.35
N ALA A 188 -40.25 -29.55 28.50
CA ALA A 188 -40.57 -28.17 28.17
C ALA A 188 -39.42 -27.53 27.40
N PHE A 189 -39.78 -26.67 26.43
CA PHE A 189 -38.85 -26.02 25.53
C PHE A 189 -39.23 -24.55 25.42
N VAL A 190 -38.29 -23.65 25.74
CA VAL A 190 -38.48 -22.20 25.64
C VAL A 190 -37.28 -21.61 24.93
N ASN A 191 -37.55 -20.76 23.94
CA ASN A 191 -36.52 -20.07 23.19
C ASN A 191 -36.57 -18.57 23.47
N THR A 192 -35.42 -17.93 23.55
CA THR A 192 -35.29 -16.47 23.59
C THR A 192 -34.15 -16.02 22.68
N TYR A 193 -34.31 -14.89 22.01
CA TYR A 193 -33.28 -14.33 21.14
C TYR A 193 -32.54 -13.23 21.89
N ILE A 194 -31.26 -13.45 22.17
CA ILE A 194 -30.41 -12.48 22.86
C ILE A 194 -29.73 -11.58 21.83
N VAL A 195 -29.90 -10.28 22.04
CA VAL A 195 -29.13 -9.24 21.37
C VAL A 195 -28.06 -8.72 22.31
N VAL A 196 -26.88 -8.43 21.76
CA VAL A 196 -25.78 -7.81 22.50
C VAL A 196 -25.53 -6.44 21.90
N LEU A 197 -25.63 -5.40 22.74
CA LEU A 197 -25.31 -4.03 22.40
C LEU A 197 -23.79 -3.84 22.43
N TYR A 198 -23.23 -3.20 21.41
CA TYR A 198 -21.79 -2.99 21.31
C TYR A 198 -21.44 -1.75 20.52
N GLY A 199 -20.18 -1.32 20.65
CA GLY A 199 -19.64 -0.16 19.97
C GLY A 199 -20.04 1.18 20.63
N PRO A 200 -19.71 2.31 19.98
CA PRO A 200 -19.03 2.38 18.69
C PRO A 200 -17.59 1.87 18.79
N ASP A 201 -17.20 1.08 17.80
CA ASP A 201 -15.80 0.67 17.60
C ASP A 201 -14.94 1.89 17.23
N GLU A 202 -13.63 1.69 17.11
CA GLU A 202 -12.71 2.76 16.73
C GLU A 202 -13.10 3.38 15.37
N PRO A 203 -13.35 4.70 15.28
CA PRO A 203 -13.79 5.33 14.05
C PRO A 203 -12.75 5.18 12.92
N VAL A 204 -13.22 4.91 11.71
CA VAL A 204 -12.42 4.89 10.49
C VAL A 204 -12.72 6.17 9.72
N LEU A 205 -11.69 6.99 9.54
CA LEU A 205 -11.77 8.28 8.86
C LEU A 205 -11.04 8.16 7.52
N THR A 206 -11.71 8.51 6.43
CA THR A 206 -11.18 8.46 5.06
C THR A 206 -11.36 9.80 4.35
N LEU A 207 -10.34 10.23 3.61
CA LEU A 207 -10.33 11.45 2.80
C LEU A 207 -10.35 11.07 1.32
N THR A 208 -11.09 11.82 0.51
CA THR A 208 -11.13 11.59 -0.94
C THR A 208 -11.16 12.93 -1.69
N PRO A 209 -10.12 13.27 -2.48
CA PRO A 209 -8.83 12.55 -2.58
C PRO A 209 -8.00 12.69 -1.29
N ASP A 210 -7.21 11.67 -0.94
CA ASP A 210 -6.26 11.74 0.17
C ASP A 210 -5.00 12.49 -0.28
N GLN A 211 -4.79 13.69 0.25
CA GLN A 211 -3.70 14.59 -0.14
C GLN A 211 -3.05 15.25 1.09
N PRO A 212 -1.74 15.56 1.04
CA PRO A 212 -1.05 16.23 2.14
C PRO A 212 -1.51 17.68 2.35
N PHE A 213 -2.07 18.30 1.31
CA PHE A 213 -2.69 19.62 1.32
C PHE A 213 -3.66 19.75 0.15
N TYR A 214 -4.59 20.68 0.24
CA TYR A 214 -5.54 21.02 -0.81
C TYR A 214 -5.30 22.45 -1.30
N VAL A 215 -5.62 22.73 -2.56
CA VAL A 215 -5.51 24.08 -3.12
C VAL A 215 -6.84 24.81 -2.96
N SER A 216 -6.81 26.08 -2.55
CA SER A 216 -8.03 26.88 -2.42
C SER A 216 -8.88 26.80 -3.71
N GLY A 217 -10.16 26.51 -3.53
CA GLY A 217 -11.13 26.31 -4.61
C GLY A 217 -11.36 24.85 -5.04
N THR A 218 -10.59 23.88 -4.55
CA THR A 218 -10.86 22.46 -4.79
C THR A 218 -11.96 21.92 -3.88
N SER A 219 -12.32 20.64 -4.05
CA SER A 219 -13.30 19.96 -3.20
C SER A 219 -12.70 18.68 -2.63
N LEU A 220 -13.12 18.32 -1.41
CA LEU A 220 -12.72 17.08 -0.76
C LEU A 220 -13.88 16.50 0.05
N LEU A 221 -13.91 15.17 0.14
CA LEU A 221 -14.90 14.42 0.90
C LEU A 221 -14.23 13.80 2.14
N LEU A 222 -14.76 14.10 3.32
CA LEU A 222 -14.42 13.39 4.56
C LEU A 222 -15.53 12.38 4.85
N SER A 223 -15.17 11.13 5.12
CA SER A 223 -16.11 10.08 5.53
C SER A 223 -15.62 9.46 6.83
N CYS A 224 -16.50 9.41 7.83
CA CYS A 224 -16.22 8.77 9.12
C CYS A 224 -17.29 7.72 9.41
N LYS A 225 -16.85 6.49 9.73
CA LYS A 225 -17.73 5.36 10.04
C LYS A 225 -17.18 4.58 11.23
N ALA A 226 -18.06 4.11 12.11
CA ALA A 226 -17.71 3.17 13.17
C ALA A 226 -18.78 2.08 13.26
N GLU A 227 -18.34 0.84 13.52
CA GLU A 227 -19.26 -0.27 13.75
C GLU A 227 -19.90 -0.16 15.14
N GLY A 228 -21.17 -0.53 15.26
CA GLY A 228 -21.87 -0.60 16.53
C GLY A 228 -23.29 -1.08 16.33
N PHE A 229 -23.87 -1.66 17.37
CA PHE A 229 -25.26 -2.10 17.38
C PHE A 229 -26.00 -1.56 18.61
N PRO A 230 -27.17 -0.90 18.42
CA PRO A 230 -27.75 -0.46 17.16
C PRO A 230 -26.89 0.59 16.42
N ASN A 231 -27.30 0.97 15.21
CA ASN A 231 -26.51 1.85 14.33
C ASN A 231 -26.04 3.11 15.06
N THR A 232 -24.78 3.48 14.81
CA THR A 232 -24.11 4.61 15.43
C THR A 232 -24.43 5.93 14.72
N THR A 233 -24.43 7.03 15.47
CA THR A 233 -24.69 8.37 14.96
C THR A 233 -23.37 9.15 14.88
N VAL A 234 -23.08 9.73 13.71
CA VAL A 234 -21.81 10.46 13.46
C VAL A 234 -22.07 11.96 13.35
N THR A 235 -21.28 12.75 14.05
CA THR A 235 -21.29 14.21 14.01
C THR A 235 -19.89 14.74 13.71
N TRP A 236 -19.79 15.82 12.95
CA TRP A 236 -18.52 16.47 12.64
C TRP A 236 -18.38 17.77 13.41
N MET A 237 -17.18 18.07 13.88
CA MET A 237 -16.82 19.32 14.54
C MET A 237 -15.62 19.95 13.85
N PHE A 238 -15.66 21.27 13.69
CA PHE A 238 -14.56 22.09 13.21
C PHE A 238 -14.46 23.34 14.10
N ASN A 239 -13.26 23.65 14.57
CA ASN A 239 -13.01 24.77 15.51
C ASN A 239 -13.93 24.76 16.75
N GLY A 240 -14.22 23.57 17.29
CA GLY A 240 -15.09 23.39 18.46
C GLY A 240 -16.58 23.58 18.20
N GLN A 241 -17.01 23.79 16.96
CA GLN A 241 -18.41 23.96 16.58
C GLN A 241 -18.90 22.77 15.75
N PRO A 242 -20.12 22.25 15.99
CA PRO A 242 -20.68 21.17 15.17
C PRO A 242 -21.04 21.68 13.77
N LEU A 243 -20.67 20.92 12.75
CA LEU A 243 -20.98 21.20 11.36
C LEU A 243 -22.38 20.66 11.00
N LYS A 244 -23.18 21.47 10.30
CA LYS A 244 -24.50 21.07 9.79
C LYS A 244 -24.36 20.31 8.46
N ASN A 245 -25.39 19.54 8.08
CA ASN A 245 -25.49 18.79 6.81
C ASN A 245 -24.47 17.64 6.63
N THR A 246 -24.26 16.84 7.67
CA THR A 246 -23.46 15.62 7.59
C THR A 246 -24.38 14.42 7.31
N ASN A 247 -24.46 13.99 6.05
CA ASN A 247 -25.27 12.83 5.69
C ASN A 247 -24.52 11.55 6.10
N GLU A 248 -25.02 10.82 7.09
CA GLU A 248 -24.48 9.51 7.51
C GLU A 248 -22.96 9.51 7.79
N GLY A 249 -22.45 10.58 8.42
CA GLY A 249 -21.03 10.70 8.74
C GLY A 249 -20.13 11.16 7.57
N VAL A 250 -20.73 11.57 6.46
CA VAL A 250 -20.02 12.16 5.30
C VAL A 250 -20.11 13.69 5.34
N LEU A 251 -18.96 14.35 5.26
CA LEU A 251 -18.82 15.81 5.13
C LEU A 251 -18.22 16.14 3.77
N ASN A 252 -18.99 16.85 2.95
CA ASN A 252 -18.54 17.31 1.63
C ASN A 252 -18.10 18.78 1.71
N LEU A 253 -16.80 19.04 1.56
CA LEU A 253 -16.25 20.38 1.51
C LEU A 253 -16.02 20.75 0.05
N THR A 254 -16.86 21.65 -0.48
CA THR A 254 -16.74 22.16 -1.85
C THR A 254 -16.16 23.57 -1.85
N ASN A 255 -15.37 23.90 -2.87
CA ASN A 255 -14.71 25.20 -3.00
C ASN A 255 -13.96 25.61 -1.72
N ILE A 256 -13.17 24.68 -1.17
CA ILE A 256 -12.53 24.83 0.15
C ILE A 256 -11.61 26.06 0.17
N GLN A 257 -11.68 26.83 1.26
CA GLN A 257 -10.89 28.05 1.44
C GLN A 257 -9.84 27.89 2.54
N THR A 258 -8.84 28.77 2.57
CA THR A 258 -7.79 28.80 3.60
C THR A 258 -8.34 29.04 5.02
N SER A 259 -9.51 29.68 5.15
CA SER A 259 -10.22 29.83 6.42
C SER A 259 -10.80 28.53 6.98
N GLN A 260 -10.83 27.46 6.18
CA GLN A 260 -11.29 26.13 6.53
C GLN A 260 -10.11 25.16 6.78
N ASP A 261 -8.88 25.66 6.79
CA ASP A 261 -7.70 24.96 7.29
C ASP A 261 -7.88 24.68 8.79
N GLY A 262 -7.61 23.45 9.21
CA GLY A 262 -7.61 23.10 10.62
C GLY A 262 -7.95 21.65 10.90
N VAL A 263 -8.30 21.40 12.16
CA VAL A 263 -8.60 20.05 12.66
C VAL A 263 -10.10 19.79 12.59
N TYR A 264 -10.47 18.76 11.84
CA TYR A 264 -11.82 18.22 11.74
C TYR A 264 -11.93 16.99 12.64
N ILE A 265 -12.92 16.96 13.52
CA ILE A 265 -13.13 15.88 14.48
C ILE A 265 -14.45 15.20 14.13
N CYS A 266 -14.44 13.90 13.86
CA CYS A 266 -15.67 13.12 13.85
C CYS A 266 -15.91 12.50 15.22
N SER A 267 -17.12 12.69 15.74
CA SER A 267 -17.60 12.11 16.99
C SER A 267 -18.71 11.13 16.68
N VAL A 268 -18.51 9.88 17.10
CA VAL A 268 -19.42 8.77 16.87
C VAL A 268 -20.00 8.32 18.20
N VAL A 269 -21.33 8.23 18.26
CA VAL A 269 -22.09 7.92 19.48
C VAL A 269 -22.94 6.67 19.24
N ASN A 270 -23.00 5.77 20.22
CA ASN A 270 -24.05 4.77 20.33
C ASN A 270 -24.86 5.08 21.59
N GLU A 271 -26.09 5.56 21.40
CA GLU A 271 -26.97 6.01 22.48
C GLU A 271 -27.37 4.86 23.42
N GLN A 272 -27.44 3.62 22.93
CA GLN A 272 -27.83 2.48 23.76
C GLN A 272 -26.71 1.98 24.66
N THR A 273 -25.45 2.12 24.24
CA THR A 273 -24.29 1.78 25.09
C THR A 273 -23.76 2.98 25.86
N ASN A 274 -24.35 4.18 25.68
CA ASN A 274 -23.86 5.46 26.21
C ASN A 274 -22.36 5.71 25.94
N THR A 275 -21.84 5.14 24.84
CA THR A 275 -20.42 5.19 24.53
C THR A 275 -20.18 6.15 23.36
N THR A 276 -19.17 7.00 23.52
CA THR A 276 -18.73 7.95 22.49
C THR A 276 -17.26 7.70 22.13
N ARG A 277 -16.94 7.77 20.85
CA ARG A 277 -15.57 7.71 20.31
C ARG A 277 -15.33 8.84 19.34
N GLN A 278 -14.10 9.35 19.29
CA GLN A 278 -13.74 10.48 18.46
C GLN A 278 -12.46 10.21 17.68
N LYS A 279 -12.37 10.78 16.48
CA LYS A 279 -11.15 10.75 15.66
C LYS A 279 -11.00 12.06 14.91
N ASN A 280 -9.76 12.52 14.78
CA ASN A 280 -9.46 13.79 14.16
C ASN A 280 -8.64 13.64 12.87
N VAL A 281 -8.72 14.65 12.02
CA VAL A 281 -7.85 14.83 10.86
C VAL A 281 -7.53 16.31 10.68
N THR A 282 -6.29 16.61 10.31
CA THR A 282 -5.88 17.97 9.95
C THR A 282 -5.97 18.16 8.44
N VAL A 283 -6.82 19.08 8.00
CA VAL A 283 -6.93 19.48 6.59
C VAL A 283 -6.12 20.75 6.41
N LYS A 284 -5.06 20.68 5.58
CA LYS A 284 -4.26 21.85 5.20
C LYS A 284 -4.71 22.41 3.87
N VAL A 285 -4.91 23.73 3.79
CA VAL A 285 -5.37 24.40 2.57
C VAL A 285 -4.42 25.53 2.19
N TYR A 286 -3.92 25.49 0.96
CA TYR A 286 -3.00 26.50 0.44
C TYR A 286 -3.64 27.33 -0.67
N GLU A 287 -3.40 28.64 -0.62
CA GLU A 287 -3.74 29.54 -1.72
C GLU A 287 -2.48 29.83 -2.53
N LYS A 288 -2.53 29.63 -3.84
CA LYS A 288 -1.37 29.93 -4.69
C LYS A 288 -1.18 31.45 -4.85
N PRO A 289 0.07 31.96 -4.84
CA PRO A 289 0.34 33.34 -5.23
C PRO A 289 -0.12 33.58 -6.68
N LYS A 290 -0.60 34.80 -6.97
CA LYS A 290 -1.04 35.18 -8.32
C LYS A 290 0.17 35.63 -9.15
N GLY A 291 0.24 35.19 -10.40
CA GLY A 291 1.33 35.57 -11.32
C GLY A 291 2.67 34.90 -10.98
N SER A 292 3.76 35.53 -11.43
CA SER A 292 5.15 35.07 -11.28
C SER A 292 5.94 36.00 -10.35
N PRO A 293 7.05 35.54 -9.74
CA PRO A 293 7.93 36.42 -8.97
C PRO A 293 8.49 37.56 -9.84
N VAL A 294 8.70 38.71 -9.23
CA VAL A 294 9.24 39.92 -9.87
C VAL A 294 10.61 40.23 -9.28
N CYS A 295 11.60 40.36 -10.16
CA CYS A 295 12.98 40.70 -9.82
C CYS A 295 13.33 42.08 -10.39
N SER A 296 14.06 42.88 -9.63
CA SER A 296 14.66 44.13 -10.13
C SER A 296 16.04 44.35 -9.53
N VAL A 297 16.81 45.24 -10.16
CA VAL A 297 18.11 45.69 -9.64
C VAL A 297 18.17 47.21 -9.73
N ARG A 298 18.59 47.86 -8.63
CA ARG A 298 18.74 49.31 -8.54
C ARG A 298 20.15 49.72 -8.12
N SER A 299 20.55 50.92 -8.52
CA SER A 299 21.81 51.54 -8.12
C SER A 299 21.66 52.20 -6.75
N LEU A 300 22.55 51.89 -5.81
CA LEU A 300 22.69 52.60 -4.54
C LEU A 300 23.99 53.40 -4.56
N ALA A 301 23.86 54.73 -4.51
CA ALA A 301 24.97 55.69 -4.46
C ALA A 301 26.02 55.50 -5.60
N ASN A 302 25.63 54.95 -6.75
CA ASN A 302 26.52 54.66 -7.89
C ASN A 302 27.73 53.75 -7.59
N MET A 303 27.72 53.04 -6.46
CA MET A 303 28.79 52.10 -6.06
C MET A 303 28.25 50.68 -5.80
N ASN A 304 27.04 50.58 -5.27
CA ASN A 304 26.44 49.29 -4.90
C ASN A 304 25.23 48.98 -5.78
N LEU A 305 24.99 47.69 -5.99
CA LEU A 305 23.78 47.15 -6.60
C LEU A 305 22.87 46.64 -5.48
N GLN A 306 21.59 46.97 -5.56
CA GLN A 306 20.57 46.32 -4.74
C GLN A 306 19.68 45.46 -5.61
N TYR A 307 19.68 44.16 -5.34
CA TYR A 307 18.79 43.18 -5.94
C TYR A 307 17.54 43.03 -5.09
N GLU A 308 16.38 43.07 -5.72
CA GLU A 308 15.08 42.99 -5.06
C GLU A 308 14.25 41.91 -5.74
N CYS A 309 13.71 40.99 -4.96
CA CYS A 309 12.84 39.91 -5.42
C CYS A 309 11.58 39.88 -4.57
N SER A 310 10.42 39.87 -5.22
CA SER A 310 9.12 39.83 -4.55
C SER A 310 8.15 38.89 -5.25
N TRP A 311 7.38 38.13 -4.48
CA TRP A 311 6.25 37.36 -4.98
C TRP A 311 5.09 37.46 -3.98
N PRO A 312 4.32 38.56 -4.02
CA PRO A 312 3.30 38.84 -3.04
C PRO A 312 2.10 37.89 -3.13
N GLY A 313 1.49 37.64 -1.98
CA GLY A 313 0.30 36.82 -1.83
C GLY A 313 0.56 35.31 -1.72
N GLY A 314 -0.54 34.56 -1.79
CA GLY A 314 -0.57 33.13 -1.46
C GLY A 314 -0.60 32.87 0.04
N THR A 315 -0.94 31.64 0.42
CA THR A 315 -0.96 31.19 1.81
C THR A 315 -0.46 29.75 1.83
N PRO A 316 0.69 29.44 2.44
CA PRO A 316 1.62 30.38 3.10
C PRO A 316 2.31 31.33 2.09
N ALA A 317 2.93 32.40 2.58
CA ALA A 317 3.74 33.26 1.73
C ALA A 317 4.96 32.51 1.15
N ALA A 318 5.29 32.78 -0.12
CA ALA A 318 6.39 32.10 -0.81
C ALA A 318 7.75 32.44 -0.18
N GLN A 319 8.68 31.48 -0.16
CA GLN A 319 10.06 31.71 0.27
C GLN A 319 10.93 32.10 -0.92
N VAL A 320 11.48 33.31 -0.91
CA VAL A 320 12.31 33.85 -1.98
C VAL A 320 13.79 33.80 -1.60
N SER A 321 14.64 33.51 -2.59
CA SER A 321 16.10 33.46 -2.44
C SER A 321 16.80 33.74 -3.75
N PHE A 322 18.01 34.30 -3.69
CA PHE A 322 18.83 34.50 -4.88
C PHE A 322 19.89 33.41 -5.05
N SER A 323 20.06 32.93 -6.28
CA SER A 323 21.18 32.06 -6.65
C SER A 323 22.37 32.86 -7.15
N GLY A 324 23.56 32.60 -6.63
CA GLY A 324 24.81 33.23 -7.09
C GLY A 324 25.21 34.53 -6.39
N LEU A 325 24.45 34.95 -5.37
CA LEU A 325 24.81 36.05 -4.47
C LEU A 325 25.38 35.48 -3.16
N SER A 326 26.42 36.12 -2.60
CA SER A 326 27.17 35.62 -1.43
C SER A 326 26.35 35.56 -0.14
N ASN A 327 25.28 36.38 -0.03
CA ASN A 327 24.31 36.31 1.06
C ASN A 327 23.14 35.40 0.64
N SER A 328 23.17 34.15 1.10
CA SER A 328 22.11 33.15 0.90
C SER A 328 20.92 33.35 1.85
N SER A 329 20.54 34.59 2.13
CA SER A 329 19.37 34.89 2.96
C SER A 329 18.10 34.45 2.24
N LYS A 330 17.28 33.65 2.92
CA LYS A 330 15.91 33.35 2.51
C LYS A 330 14.98 34.31 3.25
N ALA A 331 14.04 34.89 2.54
CA ALA A 331 12.98 35.69 3.15
C ALA A 331 11.61 35.21 2.68
N SER A 332 10.58 35.56 3.44
CA SER A 332 9.20 35.32 3.06
C SER A 332 8.69 36.51 2.26
N GLU A 333 8.06 36.23 1.12
CA GLU A 333 7.41 37.18 0.21
C GLU A 333 8.34 38.16 -0.53
N HIS A 334 9.28 38.79 0.18
CA HIS A 334 10.13 39.85 -0.31
C HIS A 334 11.56 39.73 0.24
N LEU A 335 12.55 39.88 -0.64
CA LEU A 335 13.98 39.86 -0.30
C LEU A 335 14.72 40.99 -1.02
N SER A 336 15.49 41.75 -0.26
CA SER A 336 16.37 42.79 -0.78
C SER A 336 17.82 42.54 -0.32
N VAL A 337 18.76 42.51 -1.26
CA VAL A 337 20.18 42.21 -0.99
C VAL A 337 21.07 43.28 -1.62
N ASN A 338 21.90 43.92 -0.79
CA ASN A 338 22.90 44.88 -1.23
C ASN A 338 24.23 44.18 -1.51
N VAL A 339 24.79 44.39 -2.70
CA VAL A 339 26.09 43.83 -3.10
C VAL A 339 26.93 44.91 -3.76
N THR A 340 28.23 44.91 -3.47
CA THR A 340 29.21 45.81 -4.10
C THR A 340 29.32 45.49 -5.59
N ALA A 341 29.30 46.51 -6.46
CA ALA A 341 29.43 46.30 -7.89
C ALA A 341 30.85 45.81 -8.25
N THR A 342 30.94 44.65 -8.90
CA THR A 342 32.20 44.03 -9.33
C THR A 342 32.11 43.59 -10.78
N ASN A 343 33.26 43.43 -11.45
CA ASN A 343 33.31 42.94 -12.83
C ASN A 343 32.68 41.55 -13.01
N SER A 344 32.65 40.73 -11.96
CA SER A 344 32.01 39.39 -12.00
C SER A 344 30.48 39.43 -12.12
N LEU A 345 29.85 40.55 -11.77
CA LEU A 345 28.39 40.74 -11.89
C LEU A 345 27.99 41.41 -13.21
N SER A 346 28.95 41.96 -13.96
CA SER A 346 28.70 42.65 -15.23
C SER A 346 28.32 41.66 -16.34
N GLY A 347 27.06 41.72 -16.80
CA GLY A 347 26.50 40.79 -17.79
C GLY A 347 26.08 39.45 -17.21
N THR A 348 26.23 39.25 -15.89
CA THR A 348 25.87 38.02 -15.20
C THR A 348 24.40 38.06 -14.81
N THR A 349 23.68 36.99 -15.14
CA THR A 349 22.26 36.86 -14.79
C THR A 349 22.12 36.28 -13.40
N VAL A 350 21.50 37.04 -12.51
CA VAL A 350 21.13 36.60 -11.16
C VAL A 350 19.70 36.09 -11.21
N SER A 351 19.49 34.84 -10.80
CA SER A 351 18.15 34.25 -10.69
C SER A 351 17.65 34.33 -9.25
N CYS A 352 16.42 34.81 -9.06
CA CYS A 352 15.67 34.59 -7.84
C CYS A 352 14.78 33.37 -8.00
N THR A 353 14.87 32.46 -7.05
CA THR A 353 13.98 31.31 -6.92
C THR A 353 12.99 31.58 -5.80
N ALA A 354 11.71 31.35 -6.09
CA ALA A 354 10.61 31.53 -5.17
C ALA A 354 9.89 30.19 -4.98
N TYR A 355 9.96 29.66 -3.77
CA TYR A 355 9.39 28.37 -3.41
C TYR A 355 8.05 28.55 -2.72
N HIS A 356 6.98 27.97 -3.29
CA HIS A 356 5.68 27.88 -2.64
C HIS A 356 5.19 26.41 -2.74
N PRO A 357 4.55 25.84 -1.70
CA PRO A 357 4.21 24.41 -1.67
C PRO A 357 3.39 23.91 -2.88
N VAL A 358 2.63 24.80 -3.51
CA VAL A 358 1.79 24.51 -4.69
C VAL A 358 2.54 24.73 -6.01
N HIS A 359 3.44 25.72 -6.08
CA HIS A 359 4.06 26.13 -7.34
C HIS A 359 5.36 26.89 -7.08
N ASN A 360 6.41 26.62 -7.85
CA ASN A 360 7.67 27.35 -7.73
C ASN A 360 7.81 28.35 -8.88
N GLY A 361 8.28 29.55 -8.56
CA GLY A 361 8.54 30.60 -9.54
C GLY A 361 10.03 30.91 -9.64
N THR A 362 10.44 31.43 -10.79
CA THR A 362 11.77 32.01 -10.96
C THR A 362 11.68 33.34 -11.70
N CYS A 363 12.54 34.28 -11.33
CA CYS A 363 12.76 35.51 -12.10
C CYS A 363 14.24 35.77 -12.28
N ASN A 364 14.62 36.27 -13.45
CA ASN A 364 16.01 36.49 -13.81
C ASN A 364 16.23 38.00 -14.01
N VAL A 365 17.30 38.52 -13.42
CA VAL A 365 17.72 39.90 -13.59
C VAL A 365 19.21 39.94 -13.93
N THR A 366 19.54 40.57 -15.04
CA THR A 366 20.93 40.71 -15.52
C THR A 366 21.35 42.15 -15.34
N ALA A 367 22.37 42.37 -14.52
CA ALA A 367 22.95 43.69 -14.37
C ALA A 367 23.96 43.90 -15.52
N SER A 368 23.85 45.03 -16.23
CA SER A 368 24.69 45.35 -17.39
C SER A 368 25.25 46.77 -17.30
N PRO A 369 26.51 46.98 -17.69
CA PRO A 369 27.09 48.32 -17.81
C PRO A 369 26.43 49.06 -18.99
N PRO A 370 26.59 50.39 -19.07
CA PRO A 370 26.10 51.17 -20.21
C PRO A 370 26.72 50.63 -21.50
N VAL A 371 25.88 50.32 -22.49
CA VAL A 371 26.35 49.89 -23.81
C VAL A 371 26.77 51.09 -24.68
N PRO A 372 27.63 50.89 -25.68
CA PRO A 372 27.92 51.93 -26.66
C PRO A 372 26.65 52.44 -27.33
N PHE A 373 26.46 53.75 -27.33
CA PHE A 373 25.28 54.42 -27.88
C PHE A 373 25.68 55.51 -28.86
N MET A 374 24.70 56.03 -29.60
CA MET A 374 24.84 57.17 -30.51
C MET A 374 23.95 58.32 -30.03
N PRO A 375 24.51 59.52 -29.74
CA PRO A 375 23.71 60.70 -29.38
C PRO A 375 22.79 61.12 -30.51
N THR A 376 21.57 61.56 -30.19
CA THR A 376 20.64 62.14 -31.16
C THR A 376 20.55 63.64 -30.99
N LEU A 377 20.46 64.35 -32.12
CA LEU A 377 20.38 65.81 -32.17
C LEU A 377 19.00 66.21 -32.67
N ALA A 378 18.32 67.07 -31.93
CA ALA A 378 17.08 67.72 -32.32
C ALA A 378 17.28 69.23 -32.35
N PHE A 379 16.79 69.87 -33.41
CA PHE A 379 16.83 71.32 -33.57
C PHE A 379 15.41 71.85 -33.47
N GLY A 380 15.23 72.86 -32.64
CA GLY A 380 13.95 73.54 -32.44
C GLY A 380 14.14 75.05 -32.45
N VAL A 381 13.03 75.76 -32.33
CA VAL A 381 13.00 77.20 -32.14
C VAL A 381 12.22 77.45 -30.85
N ASN A 382 12.78 78.22 -29.93
CA ASN A 382 12.07 78.58 -28.71
C ASN A 382 10.96 79.61 -28.99
N SER A 383 10.14 79.94 -27.98
CA SER A 383 9.03 80.90 -28.11
C SER A 383 9.44 82.31 -28.59
N GLU A 384 10.73 82.65 -28.49
CA GLU A 384 11.30 83.93 -28.91
C GLU A 384 11.89 83.92 -30.33
N GLY A 385 11.79 82.80 -31.07
CA GLY A 385 12.35 82.69 -32.41
C GLY A 385 13.84 82.36 -32.48
N LYS A 386 14.48 82.04 -31.34
CA LYS A 386 15.90 81.66 -31.26
C LYS A 386 16.08 80.14 -31.41
N ILE A 387 17.20 79.74 -32.01
CA ILE A 387 17.53 78.33 -32.25
C ILE A 387 17.84 77.64 -30.92
N GLN A 388 17.24 76.47 -30.72
CA GLN A 388 17.49 75.58 -29.59
C GLN A 388 18.02 74.25 -30.11
N VAL A 389 19.11 73.76 -29.52
CA VAL A 389 19.69 72.45 -29.87
C VAL A 389 19.53 71.53 -28.68
N THR A 390 18.83 70.41 -28.87
CA THR A 390 18.68 69.38 -27.84
C THR A 390 19.50 68.15 -28.22
N ILE A 391 20.44 67.80 -27.36
CA ILE A 391 21.27 66.61 -27.45
C ILE A 391 20.66 65.57 -26.52
N SER A 392 20.35 64.39 -27.03
CA SER A 392 19.80 63.29 -26.23
C SER A 392 20.77 62.12 -26.19
N CYS A 393 21.17 61.73 -24.99
CA CYS A 393 22.04 60.58 -24.76
C CYS A 393 21.28 59.52 -23.96
N LEU A 394 21.01 58.39 -24.59
CA LEU A 394 20.37 57.24 -23.97
C LEU A 394 21.23 56.00 -24.24
N SER A 395 21.74 55.40 -23.17
CA SER A 395 22.46 54.13 -23.21
C SER A 395 21.61 53.05 -22.51
N ALA A 396 21.45 51.90 -23.16
CA ALA A 396 20.81 50.76 -22.52
C ALA A 396 21.74 50.20 -21.42
N ALA A 397 21.25 50.17 -20.19
CA ALA A 397 21.98 49.70 -19.02
C ALA A 397 20.99 49.20 -17.96
N MET A 398 21.39 48.24 -17.14
CA MET A 398 20.60 47.74 -16.02
C MET A 398 21.48 47.65 -14.75
N PRO A 399 21.27 48.46 -13.70
CA PRO A 399 20.26 49.52 -13.57
C PRO A 399 20.51 50.68 -14.54
N ALA A 400 19.47 51.49 -14.77
CA ALA A 400 19.52 52.65 -15.65
C ALA A 400 20.69 53.58 -15.30
N SER A 401 21.38 54.04 -16.34
CA SER A 401 22.56 54.89 -16.17
C SER A 401 22.18 56.36 -15.91
N VAL A 402 22.95 57.02 -15.06
CA VAL A 402 22.87 58.46 -14.82
C VAL A 402 23.70 59.17 -15.88
N VAL A 403 23.12 60.17 -16.54
CA VAL A 403 23.78 60.96 -17.58
C VAL A 403 24.36 62.24 -16.98
N SER A 404 25.65 62.48 -17.24
CA SER A 404 26.35 63.71 -16.90
C SER A 404 26.94 64.35 -18.16
N TRP A 405 26.95 65.68 -18.23
CA TRP A 405 27.35 66.44 -19.40
C TRP A 405 28.60 67.27 -19.14
N LEU A 406 29.51 67.28 -20.12
CA LEU A 406 30.75 68.02 -20.09
C LEU A 406 30.84 68.93 -21.33
N LYS A 407 31.34 70.14 -21.16
CA LYS A 407 31.69 71.10 -22.22
C LYS A 407 33.20 71.28 -22.20
N GLY A 408 33.90 70.75 -23.21
CA GLY A 408 35.35 70.62 -23.15
C GLY A 408 35.74 69.74 -21.96
N THR A 409 36.25 70.35 -20.90
CA THR A 409 36.61 69.70 -19.63
C THR A 409 35.70 70.08 -18.45
N GLU A 410 34.79 71.03 -18.61
CA GLU A 410 33.97 71.58 -17.53
C GLU A 410 32.61 70.88 -17.46
N ALA A 411 32.12 70.60 -16.25
CA ALA A 411 30.79 70.01 -16.05
C ALA A 411 29.69 71.04 -16.35
N VAL A 412 28.70 70.62 -17.13
CA VAL A 412 27.55 71.46 -17.48
C VAL A 412 26.47 71.28 -16.42
N SER A 413 25.90 72.39 -15.94
CA SER A 413 24.79 72.43 -14.99
C SER A 413 23.62 73.26 -15.55
N ASN A 414 22.45 73.16 -14.92
CA ASN A 414 21.27 73.95 -15.30
C ASN A 414 21.54 75.45 -15.11
N GLY A 415 21.24 76.26 -16.11
CA GLY A 415 21.46 77.71 -16.11
C GLY A 415 20.92 78.41 -17.36
N PRO A 416 21.20 79.71 -17.54
CA PRO A 416 20.60 80.51 -18.62
C PRO A 416 21.00 80.08 -20.04
N GLY A 417 22.09 79.32 -20.20
CA GLY A 417 22.52 78.79 -21.50
C GLY A 417 22.26 77.29 -21.70
N TYR A 418 21.94 76.55 -20.63
CA TYR A 418 21.91 75.09 -20.62
C TYR A 418 20.75 74.60 -19.75
N SER A 419 19.92 73.74 -20.31
CA SER A 419 18.85 73.05 -19.57
C SER A 419 19.07 71.54 -19.67
N ILE A 420 19.23 70.87 -18.53
CA ILE A 420 19.43 69.42 -18.43
C ILE A 420 18.14 68.79 -17.90
N ASN A 421 17.56 67.90 -18.70
CA ASN A 421 16.41 67.09 -18.34
C ASN A 421 16.77 65.60 -18.43
N SER A 422 17.33 65.05 -17.34
CA SER A 422 17.79 63.66 -17.24
C SER A 422 18.76 63.27 -18.37
N THR A 423 18.26 62.63 -19.44
CA THR A 423 19.01 62.17 -20.61
C THR A 423 19.19 63.22 -21.70
N HIS A 424 18.57 64.40 -21.56
CA HIS A 424 18.59 65.48 -22.55
C HIS A 424 19.38 66.69 -22.05
N LEU A 425 20.25 67.23 -22.90
CA LEU A 425 20.87 68.55 -22.74
C LEU A 425 20.37 69.48 -23.81
N THR A 426 19.74 70.57 -23.39
CA THR A 426 19.20 71.60 -24.26
C THR A 426 20.05 72.85 -24.17
N LEU A 427 20.66 73.22 -25.29
CA LEU A 427 21.40 74.46 -25.48
C LEU A 427 20.38 75.57 -25.77
N GLN A 428 20.23 76.52 -24.85
CA GLN A 428 19.33 77.66 -25.00
C GLN A 428 20.05 78.77 -25.79
N ASP A 429 19.29 79.49 -26.63
CA ASP A 429 19.78 80.62 -27.40
C ASP A 429 21.06 80.33 -28.20
N TYR A 430 21.04 79.22 -28.96
CA TYR A 430 22.20 78.70 -29.67
C TYR A 430 22.70 79.70 -30.73
N ASN A 431 23.85 80.32 -30.47
CA ASN A 431 24.53 81.22 -31.40
C ASN A 431 25.70 80.48 -32.10
N ILE A 432 25.69 80.50 -33.43
CA ILE A 432 26.65 79.82 -34.30
C ILE A 432 28.09 80.26 -34.00
N SER A 433 28.33 81.52 -33.61
CA SER A 433 29.70 82.01 -33.36
C SER A 433 30.32 81.56 -32.04
N THR A 434 29.51 81.30 -31.01
CA THR A 434 29.99 81.00 -29.65
C THR A 434 29.98 79.50 -29.34
N PHE A 435 29.05 78.72 -29.89
CA PHE A 435 28.91 77.30 -29.55
C PHE A 435 29.75 76.35 -30.43
N LEU A 436 30.22 76.78 -31.60
CA LEU A 436 31.03 75.99 -32.54
C LEU A 436 32.41 75.57 -32.03
N ARG A 437 32.92 76.20 -30.96
CA ARG A 437 34.27 75.95 -30.44
C ARG A 437 34.34 74.88 -29.36
N TYR A 438 33.21 74.35 -28.92
CA TYR A 438 33.16 73.46 -27.77
C TYR A 438 32.69 72.06 -28.14
N ASN A 439 33.48 71.08 -27.75
CA ASN A 439 33.09 69.68 -27.84
C ASN A 439 32.24 69.33 -26.62
N TYR A 440 31.06 68.79 -26.85
CA TYR A 440 30.18 68.32 -25.78
C TYR A 440 30.43 66.84 -25.56
N THR A 441 30.58 66.39 -24.33
CA THR A 441 30.70 64.97 -24.02
C THR A 441 29.56 64.57 -23.11
N CYS A 442 28.77 63.58 -23.50
CA CYS A 442 27.81 62.96 -22.62
C CYS A 442 28.38 61.67 -22.05
N SER A 443 28.24 61.50 -20.75
CA SER A 443 28.78 60.38 -19.98
C SER A 443 27.65 59.67 -19.26
N CYS A 444 27.33 58.46 -19.71
CA CYS A 444 26.36 57.57 -19.09
C CYS A 444 27.08 56.67 -18.08
N ARG A 445 26.68 56.70 -16.80
CA ARG A 445 27.32 55.97 -15.70
C ARG A 445 26.33 55.12 -14.90
N ASN A 446 26.69 53.89 -14.60
CA ASN A 446 26.06 53.09 -13.54
C ASN A 446 27.15 52.44 -12.66
N PRO A 447 26.82 51.71 -11.58
CA PRO A 447 27.83 51.08 -10.71
C PRO A 447 28.78 50.10 -11.42
N LEU A 448 28.41 49.57 -12.59
CA LEU A 448 29.19 48.57 -13.33
C LEU A 448 30.11 49.18 -14.39
N GLY A 449 29.93 50.45 -14.75
CA GLY A 449 30.77 51.07 -15.77
C GLY A 449 30.29 52.42 -16.26
N VAL A 450 31.08 52.97 -17.17
CA VAL A 450 30.86 54.29 -17.79
C VAL A 450 31.03 54.17 -19.29
N GLN A 451 30.13 54.81 -20.05
CA GLN A 451 30.30 55.05 -21.48
C GLN A 451 30.19 56.53 -21.80
N GLN A 452 31.09 56.99 -22.66
CA GLN A 452 31.15 58.40 -23.05
C GLN A 452 31.15 58.55 -24.56
N ARG A 453 30.48 59.60 -25.05
CA ARG A 453 30.49 59.99 -26.45
C ARG A 453 30.73 61.49 -26.56
N GLN A 454 31.71 61.83 -27.39
CA GLN A 454 32.01 63.21 -27.75
C GLN A 454 31.19 63.61 -28.97
N ILE A 455 30.49 64.72 -28.84
CA ILE A 455 29.63 65.35 -29.84
C ILE A 455 30.35 66.61 -30.33
N HIS A 456 30.60 66.63 -31.64
CA HIS A 456 31.16 67.78 -32.34
C HIS A 456 30.03 68.44 -33.13
N LEU A 457 29.68 69.67 -32.77
CA LEU A 457 28.71 70.46 -33.51
C LEU A 457 29.46 71.25 -34.58
N GLN A 458 29.28 70.88 -35.85
CA GLN A 458 29.87 71.58 -37.00
C GLN A 458 28.78 72.23 -37.85
N VAL A 459 29.00 73.48 -38.26
CA VAL A 459 28.12 74.22 -39.17
C VAL A 459 28.86 74.44 -40.48
N HIS A 460 28.33 73.87 -41.56
CA HIS A 460 28.81 74.17 -42.91
C HIS A 460 28.06 75.38 -43.45
N SER A 461 28.61 76.58 -43.23
CA SER A 461 28.17 77.75 -44.00
C SER A 461 28.77 77.64 -45.41
N LYS A 462 27.95 77.42 -46.43
CA LYS A 462 28.36 77.77 -47.81
C LYS A 462 28.54 79.29 -47.84
N SER A 463 29.76 79.79 -47.66
CA SER A 463 30.07 81.17 -48.05
C SER A 463 30.07 81.23 -49.58
N PRO A 464 29.47 82.25 -50.19
CA PRO A 464 29.62 82.46 -51.62
C PRO A 464 30.98 83.13 -51.84
N SER A 465 32.03 82.34 -52.03
CA SER A 465 33.34 82.86 -52.46
C SER A 465 33.74 82.20 -53.78
N PRO A 466 34.05 82.97 -54.82
CA PRO A 466 34.30 82.49 -56.17
C PRO A 466 35.78 82.12 -56.30
N LEU A 467 36.13 80.86 -56.58
CA LEU A 467 37.36 80.42 -57.28
C LEU A 467 37.55 78.90 -57.12
N CYS A 468 37.06 78.17 -58.11
CA CYS A 468 37.80 77.04 -58.69
C CYS A 468 37.68 77.17 -60.20
N ARG A 469 38.36 78.19 -60.73
CA ARG A 469 38.70 78.29 -62.15
C ARG A 469 39.92 77.39 -62.34
N SER A 470 39.84 76.44 -63.27
CA SER A 470 40.85 75.42 -63.60
C SER A 470 40.75 74.07 -62.87
N SER A 471 39.71 73.30 -63.19
CA SER A 471 39.89 71.89 -63.58
C SER A 471 38.71 71.50 -64.47
N ARG A 472 39.01 71.00 -65.67
CA ARG A 472 38.03 70.61 -66.69
C ARG A 472 37.21 69.43 -66.16
N HIS A 473 35.96 69.67 -65.77
CA HIS A 473 34.79 68.77 -65.91
C HIS A 473 33.66 69.25 -65.00
N LEU A 474 32.88 70.24 -65.43
CA LEU A 474 31.52 70.50 -64.94
C LEU A 474 30.79 71.31 -66.02
N ARG A 475 29.99 70.62 -66.85
CA ARG A 475 29.04 71.27 -67.76
C ARG A 475 27.79 71.65 -66.95
N PHE A 476 27.49 72.94 -66.88
CA PHE A 476 26.16 73.41 -66.53
C PHE A 476 25.34 73.47 -67.82
N GLN A 477 24.27 72.67 -67.91
CA GLN A 477 23.19 72.92 -68.86
C GLN A 477 22.02 73.54 -68.09
N PRO A 478 21.54 74.75 -68.46
CA PRO A 478 20.28 75.25 -67.96
C PRO A 478 19.17 74.51 -68.71
N VAL A 479 18.59 73.48 -68.09
CA VAL A 479 17.38 72.86 -68.60
C VAL A 479 16.21 73.44 -67.81
N HIS A 480 15.40 74.28 -68.46
CA HIS A 480 14.04 74.55 -68.00
C HIS A 480 13.30 73.21 -67.84
N LYS A 481 12.88 72.88 -66.62
CA LYS A 481 11.95 71.78 -66.38
C LYS A 481 10.73 72.25 -65.56
N PRO A 482 9.56 71.63 -65.76
CA PRO A 482 8.31 72.04 -65.12
C PRO A 482 8.31 71.79 -63.61
N ARG A 483 7.37 72.44 -62.90
CA ARG A 483 7.08 72.21 -61.47
C ARG A 483 6.96 70.71 -61.19
N GLY A 484 7.71 70.21 -60.22
CA GLY A 484 7.75 68.79 -59.82
C GLY A 484 9.06 68.05 -60.12
N THR A 485 10.11 68.74 -60.59
CA THR A 485 11.40 68.11 -60.86
C THR A 485 12.18 67.87 -59.54
N VAL A 486 12.45 66.61 -59.21
CA VAL A 486 13.33 66.23 -58.08
C VAL A 486 14.78 66.50 -58.47
N VAL A 487 15.45 67.36 -57.71
CA VAL A 487 16.89 67.64 -57.85
C VAL A 487 17.65 66.81 -56.83
N THR A 488 18.44 65.85 -57.29
CA THR A 488 19.29 65.03 -56.41
C THR A 488 20.62 65.74 -56.21
N LEU A 489 20.89 66.17 -54.97
CA LEU A 489 22.19 66.72 -54.57
C LEU A 489 23.00 65.59 -53.93
N THR A 490 24.14 65.25 -54.53
CA THR A 490 25.07 64.26 -53.98
C THR A 490 26.31 64.97 -53.44
N TRP A 491 26.66 64.69 -52.19
CA TRP A 491 27.94 65.06 -51.59
C TRP A 491 28.41 63.90 -50.70
N GLU A 492 29.71 63.72 -50.57
CA GLU A 492 30.27 62.69 -49.69
C GLU A 492 30.18 63.16 -48.23
N VAL A 493 29.65 62.28 -47.37
CA VAL A 493 29.55 62.51 -45.93
C VAL A 493 30.34 61.42 -45.22
N PRO A 494 31.22 61.74 -44.26
CA PRO A 494 31.91 60.73 -43.48
C PRO A 494 30.91 59.79 -42.80
N PRO A 495 31.19 58.47 -42.71
CA PRO A 495 30.25 57.45 -42.27
C PRO A 495 29.74 57.61 -40.81
N THR A 496 30.31 58.55 -40.04
CA THR A 496 29.91 58.87 -38.65
C THR A 496 29.02 60.11 -38.51
N SER A 497 28.59 60.73 -39.61
CA SER A 497 27.89 62.02 -39.56
C SER A 497 26.36 61.85 -39.68
N VAL A 498 25.61 62.50 -38.78
CA VAL A 498 24.15 62.63 -38.90
C VAL A 498 23.83 63.94 -39.63
N VAL A 499 23.20 63.85 -40.79
CA VAL A 499 22.78 65.02 -41.58
C VAL A 499 21.31 65.30 -41.33
N THR A 500 20.99 66.47 -40.78
CA THR A 500 19.62 66.97 -40.61
C THR A 500 19.40 68.17 -41.53
N VAL A 501 18.38 68.11 -42.38
CA VAL A 501 17.99 69.22 -43.25
C VAL A 501 17.03 70.12 -42.48
N ILE A 502 17.45 71.35 -42.19
CA ILE A 502 16.57 72.35 -41.59
C ILE A 502 15.95 73.16 -42.75
N PRO A 503 14.66 72.98 -43.08
CA PRO A 503 14.01 73.86 -44.02
C PRO A 503 14.00 75.27 -43.43
N LYS A 504 14.55 76.23 -44.16
CA LYS A 504 14.45 77.65 -43.79
C LYS A 504 12.96 78.00 -43.86
N ALA A 505 12.30 78.07 -42.71
CA ALA A 505 10.87 78.30 -42.62
C ALA A 505 10.51 79.67 -43.20
N ARG A 506 9.96 79.66 -44.42
CA ARG A 506 8.75 80.38 -44.83
C ARG A 506 8.29 79.84 -46.19
N LEU A 507 7.03 79.40 -46.22
CA LEU A 507 6.22 78.96 -47.37
C LEU A 507 6.42 77.52 -47.88
N ALA A 508 5.80 76.56 -47.19
CA ALA A 508 4.72 75.71 -47.73
C ALA A 508 4.32 74.63 -46.71
N GLN A 509 3.02 74.47 -46.49
CA GLN A 509 2.43 73.38 -45.70
C GLN A 509 2.69 72.03 -46.39
N GLY A 510 3.13 71.03 -45.62
CA GLY A 510 3.24 69.64 -46.07
C GLY A 510 3.70 68.72 -44.94
N GLU A 511 3.06 67.55 -44.81
CA GLU A 511 3.30 66.56 -43.75
C GLU A 511 4.71 65.93 -43.81
N PRO A 512 5.27 65.52 -42.66
CA PRO A 512 6.63 64.97 -42.58
C PRO A 512 6.74 63.55 -43.14
N SER A 513 7.82 63.32 -43.91
CA SER A 513 8.12 62.07 -44.61
C SER A 513 8.59 60.94 -43.69
N LYS A 514 8.00 59.76 -43.91
CA LYS A 514 8.34 58.45 -43.30
C LYS A 514 9.75 57.99 -43.68
N VAL A 515 10.52 57.53 -42.70
CA VAL A 515 11.87 56.98 -42.88
C VAL A 515 11.79 55.53 -43.39
N LEU A 516 12.35 55.28 -44.57
CA LEU A 516 12.55 53.94 -45.14
C LEU A 516 14.02 53.53 -44.90
N GLN A 517 14.20 52.42 -44.20
CA GLN A 517 15.49 51.83 -43.87
C GLN A 517 15.83 50.77 -44.92
N ALA A 518 16.94 50.95 -45.64
CA ALA A 518 17.46 49.97 -46.58
C ALA A 518 18.38 49.00 -45.83
N GLY A 519 17.89 47.79 -45.58
CA GLY A 519 18.69 46.61 -45.21
C GLY A 519 18.81 45.67 -46.41
N PRO A 520 19.87 44.85 -46.50
CA PRO A 520 20.02 43.86 -47.55
C PRO A 520 18.99 42.72 -47.39
N GLY A 521 18.36 42.34 -48.50
CA GLY A 521 17.26 41.38 -48.56
C GLY A 521 17.67 39.93 -48.25
N GLU A 522 16.71 39.20 -47.69
CA GLU A 522 16.78 37.80 -47.30
C GLU A 522 16.69 36.81 -48.48
N GLY A 523 17.45 35.71 -48.37
CA GLY A 523 16.94 34.33 -48.34
C GLY A 523 16.46 33.64 -49.63
N LEU A 524 17.12 32.53 -49.99
CA LEU A 524 16.57 31.26 -50.55
C LEU A 524 17.73 30.23 -50.57
N SER A 525 17.66 29.14 -49.78
CA SER A 525 17.11 27.81 -50.11
C SER A 525 17.99 26.94 -51.04
N GLY A 526 18.33 25.73 -50.57
CA GLY A 526 18.55 24.54 -51.43
C GLY A 526 19.99 24.02 -51.55
N SER A 527 20.21 22.80 -51.05
CA SER A 527 21.43 21.97 -50.99
C SER A 527 22.02 21.51 -52.33
N ALA A 528 23.35 21.27 -52.39
CA ALA A 528 24.01 20.02 -52.85
C ALA A 528 25.54 20.16 -53.08
N ILE A 529 26.22 19.00 -53.15
CA ILE A 529 27.56 18.66 -53.71
C ILE A 529 28.69 18.48 -52.66
N ALA A 530 28.91 17.25 -52.16
CA ALA A 530 29.83 16.16 -52.61
C ALA A 530 31.29 16.36 -52.12
N GLY A 531 31.85 15.52 -51.23
CA GLY A 531 32.57 14.25 -51.49
C GLY A 531 34.09 14.53 -51.66
N ILE A 532 35.12 13.86 -51.12
CA ILE A 532 35.39 12.53 -50.54
C ILE A 532 36.71 12.64 -49.71
N ALA A 533 36.91 11.71 -48.75
CA ALA A 533 38.19 11.08 -48.31
C ALA A 533 38.48 11.24 -46.80
N ALA A 534 39.04 10.31 -46.04
CA ALA A 534 39.23 8.85 -46.04
C ALA A 534 39.99 8.57 -44.71
N GLY A 535 39.73 7.46 -43.98
CA GLY A 535 40.64 7.00 -42.91
C GLY A 535 40.01 6.50 -41.60
N ILE A 536 39.69 5.20 -41.58
CA ILE A 536 39.24 4.25 -40.53
C ILE A 536 40.31 4.02 -39.41
N PRO A 537 40.17 3.28 -38.26
CA PRO A 537 39.06 2.48 -37.63
C PRO A 537 38.82 2.62 -36.10
N GLY A 538 37.71 1.99 -35.65
CA GLY A 538 37.66 1.17 -34.41
C GLY A 538 36.39 1.42 -33.58
N GLY A 539 35.50 0.48 -33.27
CA GLY A 539 35.54 -0.97 -33.38
C GLY A 539 34.77 -1.67 -32.26
N ILE A 540 33.72 -1.10 -31.65
CA ILE A 540 32.88 -1.73 -30.60
C ILE A 540 31.41 -1.32 -30.81
N LEU A 541 30.72 -1.81 -31.85
CA LEU A 541 29.25 -1.71 -31.89
C LEU A 541 28.58 -2.72 -32.84
N LEU A 542 29.18 -3.91 -32.99
CA LEU A 542 28.69 -4.95 -33.91
C LEU A 542 28.55 -6.34 -33.26
N LEU A 543 28.38 -6.41 -31.94
CA LEU A 543 28.12 -7.69 -31.25
C LEU A 543 26.84 -7.76 -30.41
N LEU A 544 26.01 -6.71 -30.35
CA LEU A 544 24.76 -6.76 -29.57
C LEU A 544 23.47 -6.50 -30.38
N TYR A 545 23.53 -6.45 -31.71
CA TYR A 545 22.33 -6.24 -32.54
C TYR A 545 21.92 -7.43 -33.42
N ARG A 546 22.47 -8.64 -33.21
CA ARG A 546 22.02 -9.84 -33.93
C ARG A 546 21.80 -11.04 -33.01
N SER A 547 20.65 -11.05 -32.34
CA SER A 547 19.97 -12.30 -31.94
C SER A 547 18.52 -12.08 -31.50
N ALA A 548 17.75 -11.33 -32.30
CA ALA A 548 16.31 -11.51 -32.35
C ALA A 548 15.88 -11.59 -33.81
N HIS A 549 15.17 -12.67 -34.14
CA HIS A 549 14.50 -13.02 -35.40
C HIS A 549 15.35 -13.65 -36.51
N LEU A 550 15.24 -14.98 -36.59
CA LEU A 550 15.24 -15.73 -37.84
C LEU A 550 13.76 -16.01 -38.24
N PRO A 551 13.45 -16.19 -39.54
CA PRO A 551 12.11 -16.14 -40.11
C PRO A 551 11.58 -17.52 -40.55
N LEU A 552 10.32 -17.58 -40.97
CA LEU A 552 9.82 -18.62 -41.88
C LEU A 552 8.69 -18.06 -42.76
N GLY A 553 8.80 -18.29 -44.07
CA GLY A 553 7.66 -18.50 -44.97
C GLY A 553 7.24 -17.35 -45.85
N THR A 554 7.70 -17.38 -47.10
CA THR A 554 7.40 -16.51 -48.26
C THR A 554 5.99 -16.71 -48.87
N PRO A 555 5.58 -15.84 -49.84
CA PRO A 555 4.21 -15.37 -50.02
C PRO A 555 3.50 -15.93 -51.25
N LYS A 556 2.19 -15.65 -51.37
CA LYS A 556 1.56 -15.38 -52.67
C LYS A 556 0.66 -14.13 -52.61
N THR A 557 0.93 -13.25 -53.55
CA THR A 557 0.24 -12.05 -54.08
C THR A 557 -1.28 -12.23 -54.21
N MET A 558 -2.16 -11.22 -54.23
CA MET A 558 -2.12 -9.95 -54.97
C MET A 558 -3.33 -9.07 -54.55
N THR A 559 -3.17 -7.73 -54.52
CA THR A 559 -4.14 -6.63 -54.83
C THR A 559 -5.56 -6.66 -54.23
N GLY A 560 -6.17 -5.61 -53.67
CA GLY A 560 -5.91 -4.18 -53.61
C GLY A 560 -7.27 -3.44 -53.52
N LEU A 561 -7.30 -2.29 -52.82
CA LEU A 561 -8.37 -1.25 -52.80
C LEU A 561 -9.74 -1.64 -52.20
N LYS A 562 -10.51 -0.80 -51.48
CA LYS A 562 -10.42 0.59 -51.01
C LYS A 562 -11.57 0.85 -50.01
N SER A 563 -11.48 2.00 -49.33
CA SER A 563 -12.54 2.80 -48.67
C SER A 563 -12.92 2.36 -47.25
N LYS A 564 -12.57 3.15 -46.22
CA LYS A 564 -13.01 4.50 -45.80
C LYS A 564 -14.30 4.41 -44.98
N ALA A 565 -14.13 4.63 -43.68
CA ALA A 565 -15.17 4.67 -42.66
C ALA A 565 -15.75 6.08 -42.51
N GLU A 566 -17.05 6.15 -42.25
CA GLU A 566 -17.77 7.18 -41.49
C GLU A 566 -19.01 6.49 -40.91
N LEU A 567 -19.07 6.32 -39.59
CA LEU A 567 -19.67 7.23 -38.59
C LEU A 567 -21.19 7.16 -38.55
N ALA A 568 -21.75 6.51 -37.52
CA ALA A 568 -22.92 7.01 -36.79
C ALA A 568 -23.26 6.16 -35.55
N SER A 569 -23.45 6.91 -34.46
CA SER A 569 -24.15 6.62 -33.20
C SER A 569 -25.44 5.79 -33.34
N ASN A 570 -25.72 4.90 -32.38
CA ASN A 570 -26.90 5.05 -31.51
C ASN A 570 -27.04 4.00 -30.40
N ASN A 571 -27.61 4.50 -29.29
CA ASN A 571 -28.12 3.85 -28.08
C ASN A 571 -28.99 2.60 -28.33
N ILE A 572 -29.10 1.72 -27.33
CA ILE A 572 -30.37 1.39 -26.61
C ILE A 572 -30.22 0.16 -25.66
N ARG A 573 -30.72 0.39 -24.43
CA ARG A 573 -31.32 -0.43 -23.35
C ARG A 573 -31.22 -1.97 -23.27
N MET A 574 -31.12 -2.39 -22.00
CA MET A 574 -31.39 -3.71 -21.43
C MET A 574 -32.81 -4.25 -21.67
N ALA A 575 -32.96 -5.58 -21.79
CA ALA A 575 -34.06 -6.39 -21.24
C ALA A 575 -33.77 -7.92 -21.28
N GLY A 576 -34.12 -8.62 -20.18
CA GLY A 576 -34.35 -10.09 -20.07
C GLY A 576 -33.10 -10.97 -20.00
N GLY A 577 -32.86 -11.88 -19.05
CA GLY A 577 -33.74 -12.63 -18.15
C GLY A 577 -33.70 -14.12 -18.52
N LEU A 578 -33.05 -14.97 -17.72
CA LEU A 578 -33.50 -16.32 -17.28
C LEU A 578 -32.36 -17.11 -16.59
N ASN A 579 -32.69 -17.58 -15.37
CA ASN A 579 -32.37 -18.86 -14.72
C ASN A 579 -30.96 -19.46 -14.82
N ASN A 580 -30.36 -19.74 -13.65
CA ASN A 580 -29.44 -20.87 -13.54
C ASN A 580 -29.56 -21.63 -12.21
N TYR A 581 -29.84 -22.92 -12.41
CA TYR A 581 -29.70 -24.10 -11.59
C TYR A 581 -28.72 -24.05 -10.40
N ASN A 582 -29.21 -24.58 -9.28
CA ASN A 582 -28.43 -25.09 -8.16
C ASN A 582 -27.81 -26.46 -8.51
N PRO A 583 -26.57 -26.75 -8.09
CA PRO A 583 -26.24 -28.10 -7.67
C PRO A 583 -25.71 -28.14 -6.24
N ASP A 584 -26.46 -28.88 -5.43
CA ASP A 584 -26.16 -29.36 -4.10
C ASP A 584 -25.00 -30.37 -4.14
N TYR A 585 -23.97 -30.17 -3.33
CA TYR A 585 -22.90 -31.14 -3.09
C TYR A 585 -22.56 -31.19 -1.59
N ASN A 586 -23.53 -31.62 -0.79
CA ASN A 586 -23.24 -32.26 0.49
C ASN A 586 -23.07 -33.78 0.28
N ARG A 587 -21.83 -34.25 0.20
CA ARG A 587 -21.46 -35.61 0.65
C ARG A 587 -19.94 -35.78 0.70
N LEU A 588 -19.49 -36.41 1.79
CA LEU A 588 -18.15 -36.93 2.10
C LEU A 588 -17.23 -36.00 2.93
N HIS A 589 -17.36 -36.01 4.25
CA HIS A 589 -16.59 -36.91 5.15
C HIS A 589 -16.76 -36.50 6.64
N GLN A 590 -17.31 -37.40 7.44
CA GLN A 590 -17.13 -37.46 8.91
C GLN A 590 -15.87 -38.29 9.23
N ALA A 591 -15.23 -38.00 10.37
CA ALA A 591 -14.11 -38.73 10.97
C ALA A 591 -14.53 -40.15 11.44
N PRO A 592 -13.58 -41.08 11.65
CA PRO A 592 -13.19 -41.34 13.05
C PRO A 592 -11.73 -41.79 13.29
N SER A 593 -11.34 -41.61 14.55
CA SER A 593 -10.17 -42.10 15.28
C SER A 593 -10.13 -43.62 15.49
N GLU A 594 -8.95 -44.09 15.92
CA GLU A 594 -8.58 -45.41 16.49
C GLU A 594 -8.27 -46.57 15.53
N ARG A 595 -6.97 -46.78 15.29
CA ARG A 595 -6.33 -48.10 15.33
C ARG A 595 -4.85 -47.97 15.68
N SER A 596 -4.51 -48.44 16.86
CA SER A 596 -3.18 -48.78 17.37
C SER A 596 -2.57 -49.96 16.59
N MET A 597 -1.27 -49.92 16.29
CA MET A 597 -0.37 -51.07 16.40
C MET A 597 1.11 -50.69 16.18
N ASP A 598 1.96 -51.34 16.98
CA ASP A 598 3.40 -51.12 17.16
C ASP A 598 4.30 -51.66 16.02
N LEU A 599 5.53 -51.15 16.06
CA LEU A 599 6.73 -51.48 15.25
C LEU A 599 7.10 -52.97 15.20
N PRO A 600 7.90 -53.34 14.18
CA PRO A 600 9.07 -54.14 14.49
C PRO A 600 10.39 -53.54 13.97
N MET A 601 11.38 -53.80 14.80
CA MET A 601 12.81 -53.53 14.74
C MET A 601 13.51 -54.44 13.71
N PHE A 602 14.58 -53.97 13.08
CA PHE A 602 15.58 -54.84 12.45
C PHE A 602 17.00 -54.47 12.91
N VAL A 603 17.72 -55.52 13.29
CA VAL A 603 19.02 -55.58 13.97
C VAL A 603 20.18 -55.46 12.96
N PRO A 604 21.33 -54.86 13.31
CA PRO A 604 22.51 -54.76 12.44
C PRO A 604 23.45 -55.98 12.59
N PRO A 605 24.35 -56.25 11.62
CA PRO A 605 25.59 -56.98 11.90
C PRO A 605 26.84 -56.06 11.98
N PRO A 606 27.90 -56.46 12.72
CA PRO A 606 28.92 -55.56 13.26
C PRO A 606 30.33 -55.89 12.65
N PRO A 607 31.50 -55.58 13.28
CA PRO A 607 32.44 -54.60 12.73
C PRO A 607 33.88 -55.14 12.48
N GLY A 608 34.71 -54.34 11.81
CA GLY A 608 36.16 -54.50 11.78
C GLY A 608 36.77 -53.91 10.50
N ALA A 609 37.81 -53.10 10.50
CA ALA A 609 38.66 -52.62 11.59
C ALA A 609 39.38 -51.33 11.17
N LEU A 610 39.72 -50.54 12.20
CA LEU A 610 40.60 -49.37 12.26
C LEU A 610 41.94 -49.54 11.53
N PHE A 611 42.49 -48.44 11.00
CA PHE A 611 43.56 -47.61 11.61
C PHE A 611 43.87 -46.46 10.62
N ASP A 612 43.62 -45.17 10.87
CA ASP A 612 44.07 -44.19 11.88
C ASP A 612 45.16 -43.25 11.33
N ALA A 613 44.89 -41.94 11.40
CA ALA A 613 45.81 -40.84 11.73
C ALA A 613 45.33 -39.52 11.09
N GLY A 614 44.90 -38.60 11.94
CA GLY A 614 44.41 -37.28 11.55
C GLY A 614 45.50 -36.24 11.25
N ARG A 615 45.07 -35.13 10.65
CA ARG A 615 45.46 -33.74 10.97
C ARG A 615 44.68 -32.78 10.06
N THR A 616 43.96 -31.84 10.67
CA THR A 616 43.53 -30.58 10.06
C THR A 616 44.77 -29.70 9.78
N PRO A 617 44.79 -28.85 8.74
CA PRO A 617 44.21 -27.50 8.89
C PRO A 617 43.65 -26.85 7.59
N GLY A 618 42.79 -25.84 7.79
CA GLY A 618 42.97 -24.50 7.22
C GLY A 618 42.62 -24.22 5.74
N LEU A 619 41.74 -23.21 5.57
CA LEU A 619 41.48 -22.42 4.36
C LEU A 619 42.70 -22.18 3.46
N HIS A 620 42.53 -22.31 2.13
CA HIS A 620 42.95 -21.28 1.16
C HIS A 620 42.27 -21.48 -0.20
N SER A 621 41.87 -20.35 -0.79
CA SER A 621 41.36 -20.22 -2.16
C SER A 621 42.39 -20.67 -3.20
N ALA A 622 41.95 -21.42 -4.22
CA ALA A 622 42.74 -21.63 -5.43
C ALA A 622 41.92 -21.27 -6.67
N SER A 623 42.13 -20.03 -7.11
CA SER A 623 41.93 -19.55 -8.49
C SER A 623 43.05 -20.08 -9.38
N GLY A 624 42.73 -20.47 -10.62
CA GLY A 624 43.70 -20.58 -11.72
C GLY A 624 43.70 -21.91 -12.46
N CYS A 625 43.11 -21.93 -13.66
CA CYS A 625 43.48 -22.90 -14.69
C CYS A 625 44.56 -22.26 -15.57
N ASP A 626 45.81 -22.63 -15.35
CA ASP A 626 46.91 -22.33 -16.28
C ASP A 626 47.77 -23.59 -16.41
N LEU A 627 47.70 -24.24 -17.57
CA LEU A 627 48.68 -25.24 -17.98
C LEU A 627 48.98 -25.05 -19.47
N ARG A 628 50.03 -24.28 -19.73
CA ARG A 628 50.73 -24.21 -21.02
C ARG A 628 52.10 -24.85 -20.84
N GLY A 629 52.36 -25.90 -21.61
CA GLY A 629 53.71 -26.39 -21.91
C GLY A 629 54.17 -27.63 -21.12
N SER A 630 54.11 -28.79 -21.76
CA SER A 630 55.24 -29.74 -21.76
C SER A 630 55.01 -30.82 -22.83
N SER A 631 56.03 -31.01 -23.64
CA SER A 631 56.13 -31.92 -24.78
C SER A 631 56.47 -33.35 -24.34
N ASN A 632 55.53 -34.30 -24.46
CA ASN A 632 55.85 -35.71 -24.75
C ASN A 632 54.57 -36.52 -25.06
N PRO A 633 54.41 -37.14 -26.25
CA PRO A 633 53.24 -37.94 -26.57
C PRO A 633 53.57 -39.42 -26.39
N GLN A 634 53.12 -40.06 -25.29
CA GLN A 634 52.77 -41.50 -25.29
C GLN A 634 52.18 -42.09 -23.99
N HIS A 635 52.04 -41.35 -22.89
CA HIS A 635 51.46 -41.91 -21.63
C HIS A 635 50.17 -41.24 -21.10
N PHE A 636 49.54 -40.34 -21.86
CA PHE A 636 48.40 -39.55 -21.37
C PHE A 636 47.00 -40.14 -21.62
N SER A 637 46.88 -41.33 -22.23
CA SER A 637 45.57 -41.90 -22.59
C SER A 637 44.77 -42.39 -21.38
N ALA A 638 45.37 -43.15 -20.45
CA ALA A 638 44.63 -43.77 -19.36
C ALA A 638 44.19 -42.80 -18.23
N SER A 639 44.98 -41.76 -17.95
CA SER A 639 44.67 -40.76 -16.92
C SER A 639 43.60 -39.75 -17.36
N PHE A 640 43.57 -39.35 -18.64
CA PHE A 640 42.51 -38.50 -19.18
C PHE A 640 41.15 -39.22 -19.22
N PHE A 641 41.13 -40.51 -19.57
CA PHE A 641 39.90 -41.31 -19.54
C PHE A 641 39.33 -41.45 -18.12
N SER A 642 40.20 -41.60 -17.11
CA SER A 642 39.78 -41.66 -15.69
C SER A 642 39.20 -40.32 -15.20
N TRP A 643 39.86 -39.19 -15.49
CA TRP A 643 39.35 -37.86 -15.12
C TRP A 643 38.07 -37.47 -15.87
N ALA A 644 37.93 -37.82 -17.15
CA ALA A 644 36.72 -37.57 -17.93
C ALA A 644 35.53 -38.43 -17.45
N ALA A 645 35.78 -39.67 -17.02
CA ALA A 645 34.78 -40.54 -16.42
C ALA A 645 34.33 -40.02 -15.04
N ILE A 646 35.26 -39.62 -14.18
CA ILE A 646 34.96 -39.01 -12.87
C ILE A 646 34.19 -37.69 -13.04
N ALA A 647 34.60 -36.81 -13.96
CA ALA A 647 33.88 -35.57 -14.24
C ALA A 647 32.46 -35.82 -14.79
N SER A 648 32.27 -36.87 -15.60
CA SER A 648 30.94 -37.26 -16.10
C SER A 648 30.06 -37.80 -14.97
N LEU A 649 30.61 -38.64 -14.08
CA LEU A 649 29.89 -39.16 -12.92
C LEU A 649 29.49 -38.03 -11.95
N MET A 650 30.39 -37.08 -11.69
CA MET A 650 30.11 -35.91 -10.88
C MET A 650 29.05 -35.01 -11.53
N MET A 651 29.08 -34.82 -12.86
CA MET A 651 28.09 -34.03 -13.59
C MET A 651 26.68 -34.63 -13.43
N TYR A 652 26.53 -35.94 -13.65
CA TYR A 652 25.24 -36.62 -13.47
C TYR A 652 24.79 -36.64 -11.99
N SER A 653 25.73 -36.72 -11.05
CA SER A 653 25.43 -36.61 -9.62
C SER A 653 24.85 -35.22 -9.25
N PHE A 654 25.46 -34.14 -9.74
CA PHE A 654 24.91 -32.78 -9.53
C PHE A 654 23.57 -32.59 -10.23
N MET A 655 23.40 -33.09 -11.45
CA MET A 655 22.11 -33.00 -12.15
C MET A 655 21.02 -33.80 -11.42
N GLY A 656 21.35 -34.98 -10.88
CA GLY A 656 20.43 -35.80 -10.09
C GLY A 656 20.05 -35.15 -8.76
N GLY A 657 21.04 -34.62 -8.03
CA GLY A 657 20.81 -33.87 -6.79
C GLY A 657 20.00 -32.59 -7.00
N GLY A 658 20.28 -31.87 -8.10
CA GLY A 658 19.52 -30.70 -8.52
C GLY A 658 18.06 -31.03 -8.85
N LEU A 659 17.82 -32.12 -9.59
CA LEU A 659 16.47 -32.57 -9.93
C LEU A 659 15.67 -32.99 -8.68
N PHE A 660 16.31 -33.70 -7.74
CA PHE A 660 15.69 -34.06 -6.47
C PHE A 660 15.28 -32.81 -5.67
N CYS A 661 16.19 -31.85 -5.51
CA CYS A 661 15.89 -30.59 -4.83
C CYS A 661 14.76 -29.82 -5.52
N ALA A 662 14.74 -29.80 -6.87
CA ALA A 662 13.71 -29.14 -7.64
C ALA A 662 12.33 -29.79 -7.47
N ILE A 663 12.24 -31.13 -7.49
CA ILE A 663 10.98 -31.86 -7.31
C ILE A 663 10.42 -31.62 -5.90
N VAL A 664 11.27 -31.75 -4.87
CA VAL A 664 10.87 -31.48 -3.48
C VAL A 664 10.45 -30.02 -3.34
N GLY A 665 11.23 -29.08 -3.87
CA GLY A 665 10.91 -27.65 -3.87
C GLY A 665 9.57 -27.34 -4.53
N ASN A 666 9.28 -27.94 -5.69
CA ASN A 666 8.02 -27.74 -6.40
C ASN A 666 6.82 -28.29 -5.62
N ILE A 667 6.95 -29.46 -4.99
CA ILE A 667 5.90 -30.02 -4.13
C ILE A 667 5.61 -29.06 -2.97
N LEU A 668 6.65 -28.54 -2.33
CA LEU A 668 6.51 -27.58 -1.23
C LEU A 668 5.84 -26.27 -1.69
N LEU A 669 6.14 -25.77 -2.89
CA LEU A 669 5.45 -24.60 -3.47
C LEU A 669 3.97 -24.87 -3.72
N VAL A 670 3.62 -26.02 -4.27
CA VAL A 670 2.22 -26.41 -4.52
C VAL A 670 1.46 -26.56 -3.19
N VAL A 671 2.04 -27.22 -2.19
CA VAL A 671 1.43 -27.35 -0.86
C VAL A 671 1.28 -26.00 -0.18
N SER A 672 2.32 -25.16 -0.24
CA SER A 672 2.26 -23.80 0.32
C SER A 672 1.15 -22.99 -0.35
N THR A 673 1.02 -23.02 -1.67
CA THR A 673 -0.03 -22.27 -2.40
C THR A 673 -1.45 -22.78 -2.22
N ALA A 674 -1.65 -24.10 -2.07
CA ALA A 674 -2.97 -24.70 -2.01
C ALA A 674 -3.60 -24.71 -0.61
N THR A 675 -2.83 -24.40 0.43
CA THR A 675 -3.28 -24.52 1.82
C THR A 675 -3.90 -23.23 2.37
N ASP A 676 -4.87 -23.42 3.26
CA ASP A 676 -5.60 -22.33 3.91
C ASP A 676 -4.95 -21.85 5.23
N TYR A 677 -3.70 -22.25 5.47
CA TYR A 677 -2.99 -22.15 6.75
C TYR A 677 -1.66 -21.40 6.63
N TRP A 678 -1.67 -20.17 6.11
CA TRP A 678 -0.47 -19.32 6.09
C TRP A 678 -0.29 -18.56 7.40
N MET A 679 -1.39 -18.05 7.94
CA MET A 679 -1.44 -17.30 9.19
C MET A 679 -2.57 -17.84 10.05
N GLN A 680 -2.35 -17.87 11.36
CA GLN A 680 -3.37 -18.12 12.35
C GLN A 680 -3.47 -16.92 13.27
N TYR A 681 -4.69 -16.44 13.51
CA TYR A 681 -4.95 -15.34 14.43
C TYR A 681 -6.25 -15.58 15.19
N ARG A 682 -6.41 -14.86 16.30
CA ARG A 682 -7.63 -14.92 17.10
C ARG A 682 -8.56 -13.76 16.73
N LEU A 683 -9.76 -14.07 16.27
CA LEU A 683 -10.81 -13.10 15.96
C LEU A 683 -12.06 -13.46 16.76
N SER A 684 -12.52 -12.55 17.63
CA SER A 684 -13.72 -12.75 18.47
C SER A 684 -13.71 -14.09 19.22
N GLY A 685 -12.60 -14.40 19.91
CA GLY A 685 -12.45 -15.60 20.75
C GLY A 685 -12.14 -16.90 20.01
N SER A 686 -12.45 -17.01 18.72
CA SER A 686 -12.22 -18.21 17.88
C SER A 686 -10.92 -18.13 17.08
N PHE A 687 -10.32 -19.30 16.80
CA PHE A 687 -9.17 -19.37 15.89
C PHE A 687 -9.63 -19.23 14.45
N ALA A 688 -9.04 -18.25 13.76
CA ALA A 688 -9.16 -18.06 12.33
C ALA A 688 -7.85 -18.47 11.64
N HIS A 689 -7.99 -19.17 10.53
CA HIS A 689 -6.89 -19.53 9.64
C HIS A 689 -7.04 -18.78 8.34
N GLN A 690 -5.93 -18.25 7.83
CA GLN A 690 -5.92 -17.50 6.60
C GLN A 690 -4.89 -18.09 5.65
N GLY A 691 -5.35 -18.48 4.47
CA GLY A 691 -4.54 -18.91 3.36
C GLY A 691 -4.40 -17.84 2.29
N LEU A 692 -3.83 -18.26 1.16
CA LEU A 692 -3.65 -17.39 0.01
C LEU A 692 -4.96 -17.10 -0.71
N TRP A 693 -5.91 -18.04 -0.74
CA TRP A 693 -7.13 -17.98 -1.54
C TRP A 693 -8.40 -17.82 -0.69
N ARG A 694 -8.39 -18.44 0.49
CA ARG A 694 -9.54 -18.53 1.40
C ARG A 694 -9.09 -18.20 2.82
N TYR A 695 -10.05 -17.79 3.63
CA TYR A 695 -9.87 -17.71 5.08
C TYR A 695 -10.98 -18.52 5.75
N CYS A 696 -10.63 -19.21 6.83
CA CYS A 696 -11.51 -20.12 7.54
C CYS A 696 -11.72 -19.63 8.96
N MET A 697 -12.97 -19.50 9.38
CA MET A 697 -13.37 -19.12 10.73
C MET A 697 -14.40 -20.12 11.26
N SER A 698 -14.16 -20.65 12.46
CA SER A 698 -15.08 -21.56 13.14
C SER A 698 -15.55 -22.75 12.28
N GLY A 699 -14.63 -23.34 11.51
CA GLY A 699 -14.88 -24.49 10.65
C GLY A 699 -15.52 -24.19 9.29
N LYS A 700 -15.79 -22.92 8.96
CA LYS A 700 -16.30 -22.50 7.64
C LYS A 700 -15.26 -21.66 6.90
N CYS A 701 -15.00 -21.99 5.64
CA CYS A 701 -14.05 -21.28 4.79
C CYS A 701 -14.76 -20.40 3.77
N TYR A 702 -14.29 -19.16 3.65
CA TYR A 702 -14.82 -18.14 2.77
C TYR A 702 -13.78 -17.75 1.72
N MET A 703 -14.23 -17.49 0.49
CA MET A 703 -13.39 -16.92 -0.56
C MET A 703 -13.03 -15.47 -0.21
N GLN A 704 -11.81 -15.07 -0.53
CA GLN A 704 -11.38 -13.70 -0.34
C GLN A 704 -11.86 -12.85 -1.52
N THR A 705 -13.04 -12.22 -1.38
CA THR A 705 -13.77 -11.50 -2.43
C THR A 705 -13.26 -10.07 -2.67
N ASP A 706 -12.67 -9.44 -1.65
CA ASP A 706 -12.01 -8.12 -1.76
C ASP A 706 -10.49 -8.30 -1.66
N SER A 707 -9.82 -8.49 -2.80
CA SER A 707 -8.37 -8.68 -2.80
C SER A 707 -7.64 -7.34 -2.86
N ILE A 708 -7.06 -6.96 -1.73
CA ILE A 708 -6.08 -5.89 -1.63
C ILE A 708 -4.89 -6.22 -2.56
N ALA A 709 -4.33 -5.22 -3.26
CA ALA A 709 -3.32 -5.40 -4.31
C ALA A 709 -2.15 -6.33 -3.93
N TYR A 710 -1.73 -6.37 -2.67
CA TYR A 710 -0.64 -7.22 -2.22
C TYR A 710 -0.97 -8.73 -2.25
N TRP A 711 -2.22 -9.14 -1.96
CA TRP A 711 -2.62 -10.55 -2.07
C TRP A 711 -2.57 -11.04 -3.52
N ASN A 712 -3.02 -10.19 -4.44
CA ASN A 712 -2.94 -10.49 -5.87
C ASN A 712 -1.48 -10.62 -6.31
N ALA A 713 -0.59 -9.75 -5.81
CA ALA A 713 0.85 -9.85 -6.08
C ALA A 713 1.46 -11.14 -5.51
N THR A 714 1.19 -11.49 -4.24
CA THR A 714 1.70 -12.73 -3.63
C THR A 714 1.17 -13.97 -4.37
N ARG A 715 -0.12 -14.00 -4.75
CA ARG A 715 -0.71 -15.08 -5.57
C ARG A 715 -0.02 -15.23 -6.91
N ALA A 716 0.17 -14.13 -7.63
CA ALA A 716 0.80 -14.13 -8.94
C ALA A 716 2.25 -14.64 -8.85
N PHE A 717 3.05 -14.11 -7.91
CA PHE A 717 4.44 -14.54 -7.74
C PHE A 717 4.57 -16.00 -7.30
N MET A 718 3.72 -16.49 -6.41
CA MET A 718 3.74 -17.90 -6.03
C MET A 718 3.40 -18.82 -7.21
N ILE A 719 2.40 -18.47 -8.04
CA ILE A 719 2.07 -19.25 -9.26
C ILE A 719 3.22 -19.21 -10.26
N LEU A 720 3.78 -18.03 -10.53
CA LEU A 720 4.92 -17.88 -11.44
C LEU A 720 6.15 -18.66 -10.96
N SER A 721 6.37 -18.75 -9.65
CA SER A 721 7.44 -19.58 -9.09
C SER A 721 7.20 -21.07 -9.35
N ALA A 722 6.00 -21.59 -9.10
CA ALA A 722 5.68 -22.99 -9.36
C ALA A 722 5.79 -23.32 -10.86
N MET A 723 5.30 -22.44 -11.74
CA MET A 723 5.40 -22.63 -13.19
C MET A 723 6.85 -22.61 -13.69
N SER A 724 7.67 -21.68 -13.20
CA SER A 724 9.09 -21.61 -13.58
C SER A 724 9.89 -22.80 -13.02
N CYS A 725 9.60 -23.25 -11.80
CA CYS A 725 10.19 -24.47 -11.24
C CYS A 725 9.81 -25.70 -12.06
N PHE A 726 8.55 -25.85 -12.44
CA PHE A 726 8.08 -26.95 -13.28
C PHE A 726 8.74 -26.95 -14.67
N ALA A 727 8.85 -25.78 -15.31
CA ALA A 727 9.59 -25.63 -16.56
C ALA A 727 11.08 -25.96 -16.40
N GLY A 728 11.69 -25.59 -15.27
CA GLY A 728 13.06 -25.96 -14.89
C GLY A 728 13.23 -27.47 -14.72
N ILE A 729 12.27 -28.18 -14.11
CA ILE A 729 12.26 -29.64 -13.99
C ILE A 729 12.20 -30.29 -15.37
N ILE A 730 11.33 -29.81 -16.26
CA ILE A 730 11.24 -30.32 -17.64
C ILE A 730 12.57 -30.12 -18.37
N ALA A 731 13.14 -28.92 -18.34
CA ALA A 731 14.44 -28.64 -18.94
C ALA A 731 15.56 -29.50 -18.33
N GLY A 732 15.49 -29.73 -17.02
CA GLY A 732 16.39 -30.59 -16.27
C GLY A 732 16.29 -32.06 -16.68
N ILE A 733 15.10 -32.62 -16.85
CA ILE A 733 14.90 -33.99 -17.33
C ILE A 733 15.36 -34.13 -18.79
N LEU A 734 15.03 -33.14 -19.63
CA LEU A 734 15.45 -33.10 -21.04
C LEU A 734 16.96 -32.94 -21.22
N SER A 735 17.69 -32.56 -20.17
CA SER A 735 19.16 -32.55 -20.18
C SER A 735 19.78 -33.94 -19.98
N PHE A 736 19.03 -34.92 -19.45
CA PHE A 736 19.43 -36.34 -19.43
C PHE A 736 19.05 -37.06 -20.72
N ALA A 737 17.97 -36.62 -21.38
CA ALA A 737 17.52 -37.21 -22.63
C ALA A 737 18.34 -36.68 -23.81
N HIS A 738 19.06 -37.57 -24.51
CA HIS A 738 19.86 -37.29 -25.71
C HIS A 738 19.02 -36.93 -26.95
N PHE A 739 17.95 -36.15 -26.81
CA PHE A 739 17.09 -35.72 -27.91
C PHE A 739 17.67 -34.49 -28.62
N SER A 740 17.58 -34.43 -29.94
CA SER A 740 18.32 -33.52 -30.84
C SER A 740 17.59 -32.22 -31.22
N ALA A 741 16.59 -31.77 -30.46
CA ALA A 741 15.65 -30.73 -30.95
C ALA A 741 16.04 -29.25 -30.68
N PHE A 742 17.06 -28.96 -29.86
CA PHE A 742 17.47 -27.57 -29.55
C PHE A 742 18.99 -27.48 -29.37
N GLU A 743 19.71 -27.09 -30.43
CA GLU A 743 21.18 -26.94 -30.42
C GLU A 743 21.67 -25.57 -29.90
N ARG A 744 20.79 -24.58 -29.73
CA ARG A 744 21.20 -23.18 -29.51
C ARG A 744 21.36 -22.79 -28.02
N PHE A 745 20.83 -23.57 -27.08
CA PHE A 745 20.94 -23.30 -25.64
C PHE A 745 21.36 -24.56 -24.86
N ASN A 746 22.33 -24.42 -23.97
CA ASN A 746 22.74 -25.53 -23.11
C ASN A 746 21.62 -25.82 -22.08
N ARG A 747 21.03 -27.02 -22.13
CA ARG A 747 19.80 -27.36 -21.38
C ARG A 747 19.99 -27.27 -19.87
N SER A 748 21.15 -27.64 -19.37
CA SER A 748 21.49 -27.56 -17.95
C SER A 748 21.60 -26.09 -17.48
N PHE A 749 22.07 -25.20 -18.34
CA PHE A 749 22.11 -23.75 -18.08
C PHE A 749 20.70 -23.15 -18.06
N ALA A 750 19.87 -23.52 -19.04
CA ALA A 750 18.47 -23.09 -19.10
C ALA A 750 17.70 -23.56 -17.85
N ALA A 751 17.87 -24.82 -17.43
CA ALA A 751 17.28 -25.34 -16.20
C ALA A 751 17.74 -24.55 -14.96
N GLY A 752 19.04 -24.29 -14.83
CA GLY A 752 19.61 -23.49 -13.74
C GLY A 752 19.01 -22.08 -13.65
N ILE A 753 18.89 -21.36 -14.78
CA ILE A 753 18.25 -20.04 -14.82
C ILE A 753 16.80 -20.12 -14.38
N MET A 754 16.02 -21.09 -14.87
CA MET A 754 14.62 -21.23 -14.51
C MET A 754 14.43 -21.47 -13.00
N PHE A 755 15.34 -22.21 -12.35
CA PHE A 755 15.31 -22.38 -10.89
C PHE A 755 15.66 -21.09 -10.13
N PHE A 756 16.60 -20.27 -10.61
CA PHE A 756 16.86 -18.96 -10.01
C PHE A 756 15.69 -17.97 -10.21
N VAL A 757 15.04 -18.01 -11.38
CA VAL A 757 13.82 -17.22 -11.64
C VAL A 757 12.71 -17.64 -10.70
N SER A 758 12.52 -18.95 -10.48
CA SER A 758 11.60 -19.48 -9.46
C SER A 758 11.95 -18.93 -8.08
N THR A 759 13.23 -19.05 -7.67
CA THR A 759 13.71 -18.58 -6.36
C THR A 759 13.41 -17.09 -6.15
N LEU A 760 13.65 -16.26 -7.17
CA LEU A 760 13.37 -14.82 -7.13
C LEU A 760 11.88 -14.53 -6.90
N PHE A 761 10.99 -15.23 -7.60
CA PHE A 761 9.54 -15.05 -7.43
C PHE A 761 9.06 -15.52 -6.05
N VAL A 762 9.58 -16.63 -5.51
CA VAL A 762 9.26 -17.04 -4.12
C VAL A 762 9.75 -15.99 -3.14
N LEU A 763 10.97 -15.47 -3.31
CA LEU A 763 11.53 -14.46 -2.43
C LEU A 763 10.66 -13.19 -2.41
N LEU A 764 10.23 -12.72 -3.58
CA LEU A 764 9.34 -11.56 -3.70
C LEU A 764 7.97 -11.83 -3.04
N ALA A 765 7.37 -13.00 -3.28
CA ALA A 765 6.11 -13.38 -2.67
C ALA A 765 6.19 -13.39 -1.14
N MET A 766 7.22 -14.06 -0.59
CA MET A 766 7.43 -14.19 0.85
C MET A 766 7.77 -12.85 1.49
N ALA A 767 8.59 -12.01 0.85
CA ALA A 767 8.94 -10.69 1.36
C ALA A 767 7.71 -9.76 1.43
N ILE A 768 6.90 -9.70 0.37
CA ILE A 768 5.66 -8.90 0.34
C ILE A 768 4.69 -9.38 1.43
N TYR A 769 4.49 -10.69 1.53
CA TYR A 769 3.59 -11.28 2.53
C TYR A 769 4.04 -10.97 3.95
N THR A 770 5.33 -11.17 4.25
CA THR A 770 5.91 -10.95 5.58
C THR A 770 5.83 -9.48 5.95
N GLY A 771 6.22 -8.58 5.04
CA GLY A 771 6.22 -7.14 5.28
C GLY A 771 4.83 -6.60 5.63
N VAL A 772 3.79 -7.03 4.90
CA VAL A 772 2.41 -6.61 5.18
C VAL A 772 1.86 -7.28 6.44
N THR A 773 2.09 -8.58 6.60
CA THR A 773 1.56 -9.33 7.75
C THR A 773 2.12 -8.79 9.07
N VAL A 774 3.43 -8.53 9.14
CA VAL A 774 4.06 -7.99 10.35
C VAL A 774 3.64 -6.54 10.61
N ASN A 775 3.67 -5.67 9.59
CA ASN A 775 3.42 -4.24 9.80
C ASN A 775 1.94 -3.88 9.99
N PHE A 776 1.03 -4.59 9.32
CA PHE A 776 -0.39 -4.27 9.31
C PHE A 776 -1.21 -5.24 10.17
N LEU A 777 -1.14 -6.55 9.89
CA LEU A 777 -1.96 -7.54 10.60
C LEU A 777 -1.43 -7.81 12.01
N GLY A 778 -0.11 -7.77 12.19
CA GLY A 778 0.52 -8.02 13.49
C GLY A 778 0.32 -6.89 14.50
N LYS A 779 0.00 -5.67 14.04
CA LYS A 779 -0.45 -4.58 14.91
C LYS A 779 -1.96 -4.62 15.21
N ARG A 780 -2.74 -5.30 14.36
CA ARG A 780 -4.19 -5.37 14.43
C ARG A 780 -4.70 -6.50 15.33
N PHE A 781 -3.96 -7.60 15.42
CA PHE A 781 -4.33 -8.76 16.21
C PHE A 781 -3.27 -9.00 17.30
N GLY A 782 -3.70 -9.14 18.57
CA GLY A 782 -2.80 -9.36 19.71
C GLY A 782 -2.18 -10.76 19.74
N ASP A 783 -2.95 -11.78 19.35
CA ASP A 783 -2.53 -13.17 19.28
C ASP A 783 -2.51 -13.65 17.82
N TRP A 784 -1.34 -13.65 17.18
CA TRP A 784 -1.15 -14.16 15.82
C TRP A 784 0.16 -14.92 15.67
N ARG A 785 0.21 -15.86 14.72
CA ARG A 785 1.41 -16.63 14.38
C ARG A 785 1.44 -17.03 12.90
N PHE A 786 2.64 -17.15 12.36
CA PHE A 786 2.86 -17.83 11.08
C PHE A 786 2.58 -19.33 11.23
N SER A 787 1.98 -19.91 10.21
CA SER A 787 1.65 -21.33 10.17
C SER A 787 2.63 -22.11 9.29
N TRP A 788 2.54 -23.44 9.31
CA TRP A 788 3.46 -24.33 8.61
C TRP A 788 3.55 -24.04 7.11
N SER A 789 2.46 -23.67 6.43
CA SER A 789 2.48 -23.38 5.00
C SER A 789 3.39 -22.21 4.61
N TYR A 790 3.51 -21.21 5.48
CA TYR A 790 4.45 -20.11 5.31
C TYR A 790 5.90 -20.58 5.47
N ILE A 791 6.18 -21.46 6.44
CA ILE A 791 7.50 -22.06 6.64
C ILE A 791 7.87 -22.91 5.41
N LEU A 792 6.94 -23.70 4.89
CA LEU A 792 7.15 -24.51 3.68
C LEU A 792 7.51 -23.64 2.47
N GLY A 793 6.98 -22.42 2.36
CA GLY A 793 7.36 -21.47 1.32
C GLY A 793 8.84 -21.06 1.39
N TRP A 794 9.37 -20.80 2.59
CA TRP A 794 10.79 -20.50 2.78
C TRP A 794 11.69 -21.72 2.57
N VAL A 795 11.26 -22.91 2.97
CA VAL A 795 12.01 -24.15 2.68
C VAL A 795 12.05 -24.41 1.18
N ALA A 796 10.95 -24.15 0.46
CA ALA A 796 10.90 -24.27 -0.99
C ALA A 796 11.84 -23.29 -1.70
N LEU A 797 12.00 -22.07 -1.17
CA LEU A 797 12.98 -21.09 -1.66
C LEU A 797 14.40 -21.65 -1.59
N LEU A 798 14.79 -22.24 -0.47
CA LEU A 798 16.12 -22.85 -0.32
C LEU A 798 16.32 -24.03 -1.28
N MET A 799 15.32 -24.90 -1.41
CA MET A 799 15.40 -26.07 -2.30
C MET A 799 15.53 -25.67 -3.77
N THR A 800 14.75 -24.67 -4.22
CA THR A 800 14.84 -24.16 -5.60
C THR A 800 16.15 -23.41 -5.86
N PHE A 801 16.69 -22.71 -4.86
CA PHE A 801 18.00 -22.07 -4.96
C PHE A 801 19.14 -23.09 -5.11
N PHE A 802 19.17 -24.13 -4.27
CA PHE A 802 20.17 -25.19 -4.36
C PHE A 802 20.04 -26.00 -5.66
N ALA A 803 18.82 -26.23 -6.15
CA ALA A 803 18.62 -26.80 -7.48
C ALA A 803 19.29 -25.95 -8.58
N GLY A 804 19.12 -24.63 -8.54
CA GLY A 804 19.80 -23.70 -9.46
C GLY A 804 21.33 -23.81 -9.39
N ILE A 805 21.89 -23.86 -8.18
CA ILE A 805 23.34 -24.03 -7.98
C ILE A 805 23.83 -25.34 -8.57
N PHE A 806 23.18 -26.46 -8.25
CA PHE A 806 23.59 -27.78 -8.75
C PHE A 806 23.58 -27.85 -10.28
N TYR A 807 22.56 -27.27 -10.93
CA TYR A 807 22.51 -27.20 -12.40
C TYR A 807 23.58 -26.26 -13.00
N MET A 808 23.94 -25.17 -12.33
CA MET A 808 25.07 -24.32 -12.74
C MET A 808 26.43 -25.01 -12.57
N CYS A 809 26.62 -25.77 -11.50
CA CYS A 809 27.83 -26.59 -11.30
C CYS A 809 27.94 -27.68 -12.38
N ALA A 810 26.84 -28.36 -12.70
CA ALA A 810 26.80 -29.33 -13.79
C ALA A 810 27.12 -28.68 -15.15
N TYR A 811 26.60 -27.48 -15.42
CA TYR A 811 26.91 -26.70 -16.63
C TYR A 811 28.40 -26.36 -16.74
N ARG A 812 29.00 -25.84 -15.66
CA ARG A 812 30.44 -25.52 -15.61
C ARG A 812 31.30 -26.74 -15.94
N MET A 813 30.98 -27.91 -15.39
CA MET A 813 31.72 -29.13 -15.70
C MET A 813 31.51 -29.61 -17.15
N HIS A 814 30.32 -29.42 -17.71
CA HIS A 814 30.06 -29.68 -19.12
C HIS A 814 30.86 -28.75 -20.06
N GLU A 815 31.06 -27.47 -19.69
CA GLU A 815 31.93 -26.55 -20.44
C GLU A 815 33.41 -26.95 -20.35
N CYS A 816 33.92 -27.30 -19.16
CA CYS A 816 35.29 -27.78 -18.99
C CYS A 816 35.60 -28.99 -19.87
N ARG A 817 34.63 -29.90 -20.06
CA ARG A 817 34.74 -31.03 -20.98
C ARG A 817 34.82 -30.62 -22.46
N ARG A 818 34.07 -29.60 -22.90
CA ARG A 818 34.15 -29.10 -24.30
C ARG A 818 35.52 -28.49 -24.62
N VAL A 819 36.17 -27.87 -23.65
CA VAL A 819 37.50 -27.24 -23.81
C VAL A 819 38.63 -28.29 -23.78
N ALA A 820 38.42 -29.43 -23.13
CA ALA A 820 39.40 -30.51 -22.99
C ALA A 820 39.29 -31.63 -24.07
N GLY A 821 38.37 -31.52 -25.03
CA GLY A 821 38.28 -32.45 -26.16
C GLY A 821 39.34 -32.15 -27.23
N PRO A 822 39.89 -33.16 -27.93
CA PRO A 822 40.87 -32.92 -29.00
C PRO A 822 40.20 -32.12 -30.13
N ARG A 823 40.86 -31.06 -30.60
CA ARG A 823 40.57 -30.44 -31.90
C ARG A 823 41.17 -31.27 -33.02
#